data_AF-A0AAV9J1B3-F1
#
_entry.id   AF-A0AAV9J1B3-F1
#
_cell.length_a   1.000
_cell.length_b   1.000
_cell.length_c   1.000
_cell.angle_alpha   90.00
_cell.angle_beta   90.00
_cell.angle_gamma   90.00
#
_symmetry.space_group_name_H-M   'P 1'
#
loop_
_entity.id
_entity.type
_entity.pdbx_description
1 polymer ?
#
loop_
_entity_poly.entity_id
_entity_poly.type
_entity_poly.pdbx_seq_one_letter_code
_entity_poly.pdbx_strand_id
1 'polypeptide(L)'
;MVDGVADAASALPSTATATAAQPAMQRPPPSSNTAVLRPPAPSTSSSAGSSPATSEKALATWKALTAMSPLPDGTAPSAATDEGDEAEAVAEAAAKAASAAASKVAFRFRAVRPGEFEPQHHFYPRCLNAQIHPSVRFFMGLSRERLISRYTHLNPRVDPVELRRMLTYQPRYLRWAGCDLMHVVDSRTQSKSMVVIETNSCPSGQKSTPLFDDQDEYGGYRLLLQRALLSRLQSGDEPVVPGKLAVLFDKNPMEASGYAACLAELTDEEVLLVPMFDDAADAEEPVAEAVAGATRPHRRPVSFFRDGILYVRRPRPTSGGNGAAAIDTCNGNGRAGRRRDSIDLSVAAAAAADAEWEEEEVPIRAALRYVTQRPWNRIPTNTRTIITNSVVSCLAGGRNKLVAAKAYDNANVELMACGLEIRTPHTIRDVPLHLLSKWVERLGGFAAIKVPYSNAGQGVYTITSAEEFRHFYEAESQRPNRYDKYIVQSLISNHEWSSHAAGLSHHHAFAEPHGRLYHVGTMPDKRGHIYVNDLRMMVSGGTDGFVPVGLYARRARAPLSKEPGNNSWEQLGTNLSVKLGEGLFSSESERLMLMDRKDFNVLGLSLDDLIDAFVETCLAVRAIDMMARWLCSDGSHVGAGDGVHGAGRFSLSLFRSVCGDDSLIREIVRGSEHQHQTSGETAASEEVGQQAMPGPPPVDLSSKSSI
;
A
#
# COMPACT_ATOMS: atom_id res chain seq x y z
N MET A 1 41.43 30.76 -44.74
CA MET A 1 41.40 29.82 -45.88
C MET A 1 40.12 29.02 -45.69
N VAL A 2 39.06 29.28 -46.47
CA VAL A 2 38.83 28.74 -47.83
C VAL A 2 38.66 27.21 -47.75
N ASP A 3 37.56 26.51 -48.08
CA ASP A 3 36.13 26.80 -48.42
C ASP A 3 35.36 25.43 -48.27
N GLY A 4 34.04 25.23 -48.42
CA GLY A 4 32.85 26.05 -48.75
C GLY A 4 31.74 25.20 -49.45
N VAL A 5 30.49 25.68 -49.52
CA VAL A 5 29.33 25.14 -50.35
C VAL A 5 28.71 23.80 -49.83
N ALA A 6 27.38 23.51 -49.86
CA ALA A 6 26.12 24.14 -50.34
C ALA A 6 25.05 24.08 -49.19
N ASP A 7 23.81 24.62 -49.27
CA ASP A 7 22.81 24.48 -50.33
C ASP A 7 21.72 25.58 -50.37
N ALA A 8 20.85 25.54 -51.39
CA ALA A 8 20.13 26.69 -51.97
C ALA A 8 18.80 27.12 -51.30
N ALA A 9 18.34 28.34 -51.68
CA ALA A 9 17.09 28.96 -51.26
C ALA A 9 16.13 29.25 -52.43
N SER A 10 14.82 29.12 -52.19
CA SER A 10 13.70 29.76 -52.92
C SER A 10 12.38 29.47 -52.16
N ALA A 11 11.31 30.28 -52.15
CA ALA A 11 11.08 31.67 -52.53
C ALA A 11 9.84 32.22 -51.75
N LEU A 12 9.71 33.54 -51.60
CA LEU A 12 8.49 34.22 -51.12
C LEU A 12 7.48 34.43 -52.28
N PRO A 13 6.20 34.76 -52.01
CA PRO A 13 5.86 36.19 -51.94
C PRO A 13 4.81 36.59 -50.88
N SER A 14 4.89 37.86 -50.45
CA SER A 14 3.81 38.65 -49.83
C SER A 14 2.64 38.86 -50.83
N THR A 15 1.37 39.06 -50.46
CA THR A 15 0.72 40.16 -49.69
C THR A 15 -0.72 39.71 -49.35
N ALA A 16 -1.47 40.24 -48.36
CA ALA A 16 -1.96 41.62 -48.30
C ALA A 16 -2.71 41.96 -46.98
N THR A 17 -2.98 43.25 -46.79
CA THR A 17 -3.64 43.91 -45.66
C THR A 17 -5.15 43.67 -45.54
N ALA A 18 -5.68 43.57 -44.31
CA ALA A 18 -7.07 43.92 -44.00
C ALA A 18 -7.20 44.45 -42.56
N THR A 19 -7.84 45.62 -42.41
CA THR A 19 -8.03 46.35 -41.15
C THR A 19 -9.44 46.10 -40.60
N ALA A 20 -9.62 45.73 -39.33
CA ALA A 20 -10.93 45.79 -38.67
C ALA A 20 -10.90 45.86 -37.13
N ALA A 21 -11.37 47.00 -36.62
CA ALA A 21 -12.03 47.29 -35.33
C ALA A 21 -11.96 46.30 -34.14
N GLN A 22 -11.53 46.83 -32.99
CA GLN A 22 -11.91 46.35 -31.65
C GLN A 22 -13.40 46.65 -31.34
N PRO A 23 -14.10 45.78 -30.60
CA PRO A 23 -15.24 46.18 -29.78
C PRO A 23 -14.80 46.35 -28.32
N ALA A 24 -14.91 47.58 -27.79
CA ALA A 24 -14.83 47.81 -26.36
C ALA A 24 -16.11 47.30 -25.68
N MET A 25 -16.00 46.45 -24.66
CA MET A 25 -17.12 46.07 -23.80
C MET A 25 -16.99 46.67 -22.40
N GLN A 26 -18.12 47.17 -21.90
CA GLN A 26 -18.19 48.12 -20.80
C GLN A 26 -18.07 47.45 -19.42
N ARG A 27 -17.44 48.14 -18.47
CA ARG A 27 -17.56 47.82 -17.04
C ARG A 27 -18.98 48.16 -16.55
N PRO A 28 -19.67 47.27 -15.82
CA PRO A 28 -20.86 47.65 -15.08
C PRO A 28 -20.49 48.51 -13.85
N PRO A 29 -21.37 49.44 -13.41
CA PRO A 29 -21.14 50.28 -12.23
C PRO A 29 -21.39 49.52 -10.91
N PRO A 30 -20.78 49.96 -9.79
CA PRO A 30 -20.99 49.33 -8.48
C PRO A 30 -22.35 49.71 -7.89
N SER A 31 -23.15 48.71 -7.50
CA SER A 31 -24.36 48.92 -6.69
C SER A 31 -24.02 49.04 -5.20
N SER A 32 -24.56 50.09 -4.58
CA SER A 32 -24.46 50.37 -3.14
C SER A 32 -25.45 49.56 -2.30
N ASN A 33 -25.22 49.53 -0.99
CA ASN A 33 -26.06 49.02 0.11
C ASN A 33 -26.11 47.50 0.34
N THR A 34 -25.30 47.05 1.32
CA THR A 34 -25.86 46.28 2.44
C THR A 34 -25.09 46.60 3.72
N ALA A 35 -25.80 46.72 4.84
CA ALA A 35 -25.26 47.31 6.07
C ALA A 35 -24.41 46.34 6.89
N VAL A 36 -23.31 46.86 7.45
CA VAL A 36 -22.49 46.15 8.45
C VAL A 36 -23.21 46.20 9.80
N LEU A 37 -23.85 45.10 10.20
CA LEU A 37 -24.37 44.92 11.56
C LEU A 37 -23.28 44.37 12.47
N ARG A 38 -22.86 45.22 13.42
CA ARG A 38 -21.83 44.95 14.42
C ARG A 38 -22.49 44.44 15.70
N PRO A 39 -22.19 43.24 16.22
CA PRO A 39 -22.70 42.80 17.52
C PRO A 39 -22.03 43.60 18.66
N PRO A 40 -22.74 43.87 19.77
CA PRO A 40 -22.24 44.70 20.86
C PRO A 40 -21.27 43.96 21.79
N ALA A 41 -20.35 44.71 22.40
CA ALA A 41 -19.49 44.21 23.47
C ALA A 41 -20.25 44.13 24.81
N PRO A 42 -20.07 43.06 25.62
CA PRO A 42 -20.48 43.05 27.01
C PRO A 42 -19.47 43.79 27.90
N SER A 43 -19.98 44.34 29.00
CA SER A 43 -19.29 45.28 29.88
C SER A 43 -18.36 44.64 30.90
N THR A 44 -17.42 45.45 31.39
CA THR A 44 -16.54 45.17 32.53
C THR A 44 -17.31 44.94 33.82
N SER A 45 -16.93 43.92 34.60
CA SER A 45 -17.06 43.92 36.06
C SER A 45 -15.80 43.34 36.69
N SER A 46 -15.42 43.87 37.85
CA SER A 46 -14.15 43.63 38.51
C SER A 46 -14.31 42.77 39.77
N SER A 47 -13.34 41.91 40.05
CA SER A 47 -12.94 41.57 41.43
C SER A 47 -11.54 40.96 41.49
N ALA A 48 -10.89 41.09 42.65
CA ALA A 48 -9.57 40.57 42.98
C ALA A 48 -9.51 39.02 42.86
N GLY A 49 -8.36 38.35 42.74
CA GLY A 49 -6.97 38.79 42.87
C GLY A 49 -6.23 37.94 43.90
N SER A 50 -5.28 37.11 43.45
CA SER A 50 -4.28 36.43 44.30
C SER A 50 -3.14 35.85 43.45
N SER A 51 -1.91 36.03 43.90
CA SER A 51 -0.66 35.60 43.24
C SER A 51 -0.26 34.14 43.57
N PRO A 52 0.73 33.53 42.88
CA PRO A 52 0.75 32.09 42.64
C PRO A 52 1.44 31.25 43.72
N ALA A 53 1.07 29.97 43.78
CA ALA A 53 1.76 28.93 44.55
C ALA A 53 2.42 27.90 43.63
N THR A 54 3.48 27.26 44.14
CA THR A 54 4.54 26.59 43.38
C THR A 54 4.24 25.17 42.87
N SER A 55 5.09 24.75 41.94
CA SER A 55 5.09 23.46 41.24
C SER A 55 5.49 22.28 42.13
N GLU A 56 4.52 21.59 42.74
CA GLU A 56 4.75 20.23 43.28
C GLU A 56 3.51 19.31 43.34
N LYS A 57 2.32 19.80 42.96
CA LYS A 57 1.05 19.03 43.05
C LYS A 57 0.69 18.17 41.83
N ALA A 58 1.48 18.20 40.75
CA ALA A 58 1.16 17.48 39.51
C ALA A 58 1.36 15.95 39.57
N LEU A 59 2.04 15.43 40.60
CA LEU A 59 2.41 14.01 40.70
C LEU A 59 1.59 13.19 41.71
N ALA A 60 0.79 13.85 42.57
CA ALA A 60 0.08 13.19 43.68
C ALA A 60 -1.35 12.71 43.33
N THR A 61 -1.98 13.27 42.30
CA THR A 61 -3.39 12.97 41.95
C THR A 61 -3.56 11.65 41.18
N TRP A 62 -2.47 11.04 40.69
CA TRP A 62 -2.52 9.89 39.77
C TRP A 62 -2.46 8.50 40.45
N LYS A 63 -2.65 8.43 41.78
CA LYS A 63 -2.63 7.18 42.56
C LYS A 63 -3.85 6.95 43.49
N ALA A 64 -4.90 7.77 43.37
CA ALA A 64 -6.05 7.76 44.28
C ALA A 64 -7.41 7.45 43.60
N LEU A 65 -7.41 6.83 42.43
CA LEU A 65 -8.61 6.45 41.66
C LEU A 65 -8.65 4.93 41.38
N THR A 66 -8.24 4.13 42.36
CA THR A 66 -8.18 2.67 42.25
C THR A 66 -8.80 2.02 43.50
N ALA A 67 -10.01 2.46 43.87
CA ALA A 67 -10.73 1.91 45.02
C ALA A 67 -12.28 2.01 44.90
N MET A 68 -12.91 0.84 44.80
CA MET A 68 -14.25 0.47 45.33
C MET A 68 -15.56 0.90 44.64
N SER A 69 -16.18 -0.13 44.04
CA SER A 69 -17.54 -0.66 44.34
C SER A 69 -18.79 -0.11 43.63
N PRO A 70 -19.87 -0.95 43.48
CA PRO A 70 -20.86 -0.80 42.41
C PRO A 70 -22.28 -0.40 42.89
N LEU A 71 -22.96 0.45 42.10
CA LEU A 71 -24.39 0.82 42.20
C LEU A 71 -24.86 1.41 40.84
N PRO A 72 -26.17 1.53 40.55
CA PRO A 72 -27.22 0.50 40.65
C PRO A 72 -28.05 0.39 39.33
N ASP A 73 -28.95 -0.59 39.23
CA ASP A 73 -29.87 -0.73 38.09
C ASP A 73 -30.80 0.48 37.90
N GLY A 74 -31.05 0.89 36.64
CA GLY A 74 -31.82 2.11 36.35
C GLY A 74 -32.14 2.37 34.87
N THR A 75 -32.74 1.40 34.17
CA THR A 75 -33.58 1.55 32.96
C THR A 75 -33.30 2.72 31.98
N ALA A 76 -32.58 2.43 30.89
CA ALA A 76 -32.62 3.24 29.66
C ALA A 76 -33.78 2.80 28.73
N PRO A 77 -34.32 3.68 27.86
CA PRO A 77 -35.42 3.32 26.96
C PRO A 77 -34.93 2.45 25.80
N SER A 78 -35.66 1.37 25.51
CA SER A 78 -35.33 0.44 24.43
C SER A 78 -35.58 1.04 23.03
N ALA A 79 -34.51 1.37 22.31
CA ALA A 79 -34.55 1.41 20.86
C ALA A 79 -34.40 -0.03 20.35
N ALA A 80 -35.47 -0.60 19.79
CA ALA A 80 -35.41 -1.94 19.20
C ALA A 80 -34.51 -1.90 17.96
N THR A 81 -33.37 -2.56 18.05
CA THR A 81 -32.51 -2.91 16.92
C THR A 81 -32.71 -4.40 16.64
N ASP A 82 -32.80 -4.78 15.36
CA ASP A 82 -32.95 -6.19 14.97
C ASP A 82 -31.63 -6.95 15.21
N GLU A 83 -31.48 -7.51 16.42
CA GLU A 83 -30.35 -8.36 16.79
C GLU A 83 -30.19 -9.60 15.87
N GLY A 84 -31.25 -9.96 15.14
CA GLY A 84 -31.24 -11.03 14.14
C GLY A 84 -30.38 -10.73 12.91
N ASP A 85 -30.45 -9.51 12.37
CA ASP A 85 -29.74 -9.13 11.13
C ASP A 85 -28.22 -9.07 11.34
N GLU A 86 -27.76 -8.57 12.49
CA GLU A 86 -26.32 -8.57 12.83
C GLU A 86 -25.80 -9.99 13.09
N ALA A 87 -26.57 -10.83 13.78
CA ALA A 87 -26.19 -12.23 14.03
C ALA A 87 -26.12 -13.04 12.73
N GLU A 88 -27.06 -12.86 11.80
CA GLU A 88 -27.06 -13.53 10.50
C GLU A 88 -25.91 -13.03 9.59
N ALA A 89 -25.64 -11.72 9.57
CA ALA A 89 -24.50 -11.16 8.85
C ALA A 89 -23.14 -11.65 9.39
N VAL A 90 -22.99 -11.75 10.73
CA VAL A 90 -21.80 -12.31 11.37
C VAL A 90 -21.66 -13.81 11.08
N ALA A 91 -22.77 -14.58 11.07
CA ALA A 91 -22.76 -15.98 10.70
C ALA A 91 -22.39 -16.22 9.23
N GLU A 92 -22.92 -15.43 8.29
CA GLU A 92 -22.58 -15.52 6.87
C GLU A 92 -21.12 -15.11 6.61
N ALA A 93 -20.64 -14.09 7.32
CA ALA A 93 -19.23 -13.68 7.30
C ALA A 93 -18.31 -14.78 7.86
N ALA A 94 -18.69 -15.43 8.97
CA ALA A 94 -17.97 -16.55 9.56
C ALA A 94 -17.97 -17.77 8.63
N ALA A 95 -19.07 -18.09 7.95
CA ALA A 95 -19.14 -19.17 6.97
C ALA A 95 -18.24 -18.90 5.74
N LYS A 96 -18.23 -17.66 5.22
CA LYS A 96 -17.29 -17.22 4.17
C LYS A 96 -15.85 -17.29 4.63
N ALA A 97 -15.56 -16.92 5.89
CA ALA A 97 -14.23 -17.02 6.49
C ALA A 97 -13.77 -18.47 6.68
N ALA A 98 -14.65 -19.37 7.13
CA ALA A 98 -14.38 -20.80 7.26
C ALA A 98 -14.15 -21.47 5.90
N SER A 99 -14.90 -21.09 4.87
CA SER A 99 -14.67 -21.53 3.48
C SER A 99 -13.33 -21.02 2.93
N ALA A 100 -12.94 -19.77 3.28
CA ALA A 100 -11.63 -19.22 2.95
C ALA A 100 -10.49 -19.92 3.71
N ALA A 101 -10.69 -20.30 4.97
CA ALA A 101 -9.75 -21.10 5.75
C ALA A 101 -9.56 -22.50 5.14
N ALA A 102 -10.66 -23.21 4.86
CA ALA A 102 -10.63 -24.52 4.20
C ALA A 102 -9.93 -24.45 2.81
N SER A 103 -10.09 -23.33 2.08
CA SER A 103 -9.36 -23.11 0.82
C SER A 103 -7.85 -22.89 1.02
N LYS A 104 -7.39 -22.30 2.13
CA LYS A 104 -5.95 -22.19 2.43
C LYS A 104 -5.31 -23.56 2.62
N VAL A 105 -6.00 -24.48 3.31
CA VAL A 105 -5.50 -25.82 3.66
C VAL A 105 -5.34 -26.74 2.42
N ALA A 106 -6.04 -26.46 1.32
CA ALA A 106 -6.03 -27.28 0.10
C ALA A 106 -5.23 -26.70 -1.08
N PHE A 107 -4.95 -25.39 -1.11
CA PHE A 107 -4.23 -24.78 -2.24
C PHE A 107 -2.72 -25.08 -2.17
N ARG A 108 -2.24 -26.10 -2.90
CA ARG A 108 -0.79 -26.29 -3.13
C ARG A 108 -0.29 -25.26 -4.14
N PHE A 109 -0.72 -25.37 -5.39
CA PHE A 109 -0.57 -24.38 -6.47
C PHE A 109 -1.58 -24.77 -7.57
N ARG A 110 -1.89 -23.86 -8.50
CA ARG A 110 -2.67 -24.18 -9.71
C ARG A 110 -1.82 -23.92 -10.95
N ALA A 111 -1.72 -24.89 -11.85
CA ALA A 111 -1.26 -24.64 -13.20
C ALA A 111 -2.38 -23.94 -13.98
N VAL A 112 -2.06 -22.90 -14.73
CA VAL A 112 -3.00 -22.13 -15.57
C VAL A 112 -2.45 -22.10 -16.99
N ARG A 113 -3.27 -22.46 -17.97
CA ARG A 113 -2.91 -22.55 -19.39
C ARG A 113 -3.55 -21.43 -20.23
N PRO A 114 -3.04 -21.19 -21.44
CA PRO A 114 -3.73 -20.36 -22.43
C PRO A 114 -5.18 -20.82 -22.63
N GLY A 115 -6.09 -19.88 -22.87
CA GLY A 115 -7.53 -20.13 -23.00
C GLY A 115 -8.32 -20.32 -21.69
N GLU A 116 -7.69 -20.28 -20.51
CA GLU A 116 -8.39 -20.38 -19.20
C GLU A 116 -8.91 -19.03 -18.65
N PHE A 117 -8.72 -17.91 -19.35
CA PHE A 117 -9.14 -16.59 -18.87
C PHE A 117 -10.66 -16.40 -19.04
N GLU A 118 -11.38 -16.29 -17.92
CA GLU A 118 -12.80 -15.95 -17.92
C GLU A 118 -13.04 -14.69 -17.06
N PRO A 119 -13.49 -13.55 -17.63
CA PRO A 119 -13.59 -12.27 -16.91
C PRO A 119 -14.40 -12.36 -15.61
N GLN A 120 -15.47 -13.15 -15.59
CA GLN A 120 -16.34 -13.40 -14.44
C GLN A 120 -15.63 -13.99 -13.20
N HIS A 121 -14.47 -14.63 -13.38
CA HIS A 121 -13.65 -15.17 -12.28
C HIS A 121 -12.61 -14.17 -11.76
N HIS A 122 -12.39 -13.05 -12.47
CA HIS A 122 -11.26 -12.14 -12.24
C HIS A 122 -11.67 -10.69 -11.98
N PHE A 123 -12.94 -10.33 -12.19
CA PHE A 123 -13.49 -9.01 -11.93
C PHE A 123 -14.72 -9.08 -11.00
N TYR A 124 -15.00 -8.02 -10.26
CA TYR A 124 -16.29 -7.93 -9.57
C TYR A 124 -17.45 -7.82 -10.58
N PRO A 125 -18.62 -8.46 -10.35
CA PRO A 125 -19.76 -8.37 -11.27
C PRO A 125 -20.23 -6.93 -11.53
N ARG A 126 -20.17 -6.04 -10.53
CA ARG A 126 -20.43 -4.59 -10.71
C ARG A 126 -19.46 -3.95 -11.72
N CYS A 127 -18.22 -4.42 -11.78
CA CYS A 127 -17.15 -3.87 -12.60
C CYS A 127 -17.30 -4.24 -14.09
N LEU A 128 -17.67 -5.50 -14.39
CA LEU A 128 -17.93 -5.96 -15.76
C LEU A 128 -19.18 -5.31 -16.39
N ASN A 129 -20.16 -4.94 -15.56
CA ASN A 129 -21.39 -4.28 -16.02
C ASN A 129 -21.30 -2.74 -15.99
N ALA A 130 -20.14 -2.17 -15.62
CA ALA A 130 -19.96 -0.73 -15.45
C ALA A 130 -19.35 -0.10 -16.71
N GLN A 131 -20.02 0.91 -17.27
CA GLN A 131 -19.43 1.76 -18.32
C GLN A 131 -18.58 2.86 -17.69
N ILE A 132 -17.29 2.90 -18.04
CA ILE A 132 -16.34 3.93 -17.61
C ILE A 132 -16.86 5.36 -17.88
N HIS A 133 -16.65 6.27 -16.93
CA HIS A 133 -17.09 7.66 -17.05
C HIS A 133 -16.36 8.36 -18.22
N PRO A 134 -17.03 9.15 -19.08
CA PRO A 134 -16.40 9.79 -20.23
C PRO A 134 -15.16 10.62 -19.89
N SER A 135 -15.18 11.37 -18.78
CA SER A 135 -14.00 12.15 -18.32
C SER A 135 -12.83 11.27 -17.88
N VAL A 136 -13.10 10.08 -17.31
CA VAL A 136 -12.05 9.13 -16.91
C VAL A 136 -11.48 8.43 -18.13
N ARG A 137 -12.33 8.00 -19.08
CA ARG A 137 -11.88 7.47 -20.38
C ARG A 137 -11.02 8.50 -21.12
N PHE A 138 -11.43 9.77 -21.13
CA PHE A 138 -10.66 10.85 -21.72
C PHE A 138 -9.31 11.04 -21.02
N PHE A 139 -9.28 11.07 -19.68
CA PHE A 139 -8.05 11.11 -18.88
C PHE A 139 -7.09 9.96 -19.23
N MET A 140 -7.56 8.71 -19.21
CA MET A 140 -6.74 7.54 -19.51
C MET A 140 -6.22 7.52 -20.96
N GLY A 141 -6.93 8.19 -21.89
CA GLY A 141 -6.52 8.39 -23.28
C GLY A 141 -5.73 9.68 -23.56
N LEU A 142 -5.36 10.47 -22.54
CA LEU A 142 -4.55 11.68 -22.75
C LEU A 142 -3.12 11.33 -23.17
N SER A 143 -2.63 11.98 -24.23
CA SER A 143 -1.20 11.95 -24.54
C SER A 143 -0.41 12.74 -23.48
N ARG A 144 0.83 12.32 -23.25
CA ARG A 144 1.76 12.95 -22.29
C ARG A 144 1.90 14.46 -22.52
N GLU A 145 1.95 14.89 -23.78
CA GLU A 145 1.99 16.31 -24.16
C GLU A 145 0.81 17.10 -23.60
N ARG A 146 -0.40 16.57 -23.75
CA ARG A 146 -1.62 17.23 -23.28
C ARG A 146 -1.72 17.21 -21.76
N LEU A 147 -1.25 16.14 -21.13
CA LEU A 147 -1.18 16.03 -19.68
C LEU A 147 -0.21 17.07 -19.09
N ILE A 148 1.02 17.15 -19.60
CA ILE A 148 2.00 18.17 -19.22
C ILE A 148 1.43 19.57 -19.42
N SER A 149 0.92 19.86 -20.64
CA SER A 149 0.36 21.17 -20.99
C SER A 149 -0.77 21.62 -20.06
N ARG A 150 -1.70 20.72 -19.71
CA ARG A 150 -2.78 21.02 -18.74
C ARG A 150 -2.24 21.22 -17.32
N TYR A 151 -1.36 20.35 -16.86
CA TYR A 151 -0.82 20.42 -15.51
C TYR A 151 0.00 21.70 -15.29
N THR A 152 0.87 22.08 -16.23
CA THR A 152 1.66 23.33 -16.14
C THR A 152 0.83 24.58 -16.37
N HIS A 153 -0.33 24.49 -17.04
CA HIS A 153 -1.26 25.63 -17.13
C HIS A 153 -1.90 25.95 -15.78
N LEU A 154 -2.24 24.92 -14.99
CA LEU A 154 -2.77 25.07 -13.63
C LEU A 154 -1.67 25.31 -12.58
N ASN A 155 -0.44 24.88 -12.88
CA ASN A 155 0.74 25.05 -12.02
C ASN A 155 1.86 25.83 -12.77
N PRO A 156 1.75 27.15 -12.98
CA PRO A 156 2.68 27.92 -13.83
C PRO A 156 4.13 28.01 -13.34
N ARG A 157 4.42 27.50 -12.14
CA ARG A 157 5.79 27.40 -11.58
C ARG A 157 6.50 26.10 -11.97
N VAL A 158 5.78 25.12 -12.51
CA VAL A 158 6.31 23.82 -12.87
C VAL A 158 7.03 23.89 -14.21
N ASP A 159 8.27 23.43 -14.26
CA ASP A 159 9.00 23.29 -15.52
C ASP A 159 8.42 22.12 -16.35
N PRO A 160 7.90 22.36 -17.57
CA PRO A 160 7.34 21.31 -18.43
C PRO A 160 8.38 20.31 -18.94
N VAL A 161 9.66 20.68 -19.02
CA VAL A 161 10.77 19.80 -19.43
C VAL A 161 11.10 18.82 -18.30
N GLU A 162 11.17 19.31 -17.07
CA GLU A 162 11.40 18.44 -15.91
C GLU A 162 10.19 17.56 -15.61
N LEU A 163 8.96 18.09 -15.69
CA LEU A 163 7.76 17.24 -15.57
C LEU A 163 7.74 16.14 -16.64
N ARG A 164 8.14 16.44 -17.88
CA ARG A 164 8.34 15.42 -18.93
C ARG A 164 9.33 14.36 -18.49
N ARG A 165 10.51 14.75 -17.98
CA ARG A 165 11.54 13.83 -17.48
C ARG A 165 11.01 12.91 -16.37
N MET A 166 10.20 13.44 -15.45
CA MET A 166 9.54 12.65 -14.40
C MET A 166 8.54 11.64 -14.97
N LEU A 167 7.71 12.05 -15.93
CA LEU A 167 6.69 11.20 -16.55
C LEU A 167 7.25 10.18 -17.56
N THR A 168 8.45 10.42 -18.10
CA THR A 168 9.19 9.45 -18.93
C THR A 168 10.14 8.55 -18.14
N TYR A 169 10.19 8.68 -16.81
CA TYR A 169 11.05 7.86 -15.96
C TYR A 169 10.71 6.36 -16.10
N GLN A 170 11.74 5.53 -16.24
CA GLN A 170 11.61 4.08 -16.34
C GLN A 170 12.05 3.43 -15.02
N PRO A 171 11.10 3.01 -14.16
CA PRO A 171 11.44 2.37 -12.89
C PRO A 171 12.13 1.00 -13.06
N ARG A 172 13.10 0.71 -12.18
CA ARG A 172 13.84 -0.57 -12.18
C ARG A 172 13.27 -1.60 -11.21
N TYR A 173 12.91 -1.18 -10.01
CA TYR A 173 12.47 -2.04 -8.90
C TYR A 173 10.96 -1.94 -8.66
N LEU A 174 10.37 -0.75 -8.88
CA LEU A 174 8.95 -0.45 -8.68
C LEU A 174 8.25 -0.18 -10.03
N ARG A 175 8.20 -1.20 -10.90
CA ARG A 175 7.61 -1.08 -12.25
C ARG A 175 6.11 -0.91 -12.27
N TRP A 176 5.42 -1.38 -11.24
CA TRP A 176 3.98 -1.21 -11.05
C TRP A 176 3.70 -0.74 -9.63
N ALA A 177 2.83 0.26 -9.46
CA ALA A 177 2.47 0.75 -8.16
C ALA A 177 1.07 1.36 -8.13
N GLY A 178 0.58 1.65 -6.93
CA GLY A 178 -0.61 2.48 -6.76
C GLY A 178 -0.52 3.35 -5.52
N CYS A 179 -0.79 4.64 -5.69
CA CYS A 179 -0.92 5.56 -4.57
C CYS A 179 -2.36 5.63 -4.10
N ASP A 180 -2.54 5.75 -2.80
CA ASP A 180 -3.77 6.18 -2.16
C ASP A 180 -3.67 7.68 -1.94
N LEU A 181 -4.58 8.44 -2.57
CA LEU A 181 -4.58 9.88 -2.51
C LEU A 181 -5.90 10.40 -1.95
N MET A 182 -5.84 11.50 -1.21
CA MET A 182 -7.02 12.22 -0.74
C MET A 182 -7.08 13.61 -1.39
N HIS A 183 -8.29 14.00 -1.79
CA HIS A 183 -8.58 15.36 -2.25
C HIS A 183 -8.79 16.26 -1.03
N VAL A 184 -7.89 17.22 -0.84
CA VAL A 184 -7.85 18.08 0.35
C VAL A 184 -7.79 19.57 0.01
N VAL A 185 -8.07 20.40 1.01
CA VAL A 185 -7.81 21.85 1.02
C VAL A 185 -6.68 22.14 2.02
N ASP A 186 -5.64 22.88 1.61
CA ASP A 186 -4.66 23.45 2.56
C ASP A 186 -5.24 24.74 3.17
N SER A 187 -5.33 24.77 4.50
CA SER A 187 -5.83 25.90 5.30
C SER A 187 -5.14 27.24 5.04
N ARG A 188 -3.86 27.26 4.64
CA ARG A 188 -3.07 28.48 4.41
C ARG A 188 -3.32 29.08 3.03
N THR A 189 -3.39 28.24 2.00
CA THR A 189 -3.49 28.67 0.60
C THR A 189 -4.93 28.66 0.09
N GLN A 190 -5.82 27.94 0.78
CA GLN A 190 -7.19 27.62 0.33
C GLN A 190 -7.23 26.86 -1.02
N SER A 191 -6.10 26.31 -1.47
CA SER A 191 -6.01 25.54 -2.71
C SER A 191 -6.44 24.11 -2.50
N LYS A 192 -7.23 23.59 -3.46
CA LYS A 192 -7.53 22.17 -3.59
C LYS A 192 -6.36 21.43 -4.22
N SER A 193 -6.10 20.21 -3.77
CA SER A 193 -4.93 19.44 -4.17
C SER A 193 -5.10 17.95 -3.83
N MET A 194 -4.54 17.06 -4.66
CA MET A 194 -4.38 15.63 -4.33
C MET A 194 -3.13 15.43 -3.46
N VAL A 195 -3.27 14.65 -2.39
CA VAL A 195 -2.20 14.40 -1.41
C VAL A 195 -2.01 12.90 -1.20
N VAL A 196 -0.75 12.43 -1.29
CA VAL A 196 -0.39 11.01 -1.14
C VAL A 196 -0.43 10.60 0.34
N ILE A 197 -1.16 9.52 0.62
CA ILE A 197 -1.36 8.95 1.97
C ILE A 197 -0.54 7.67 2.17
N GLU A 198 -0.43 6.86 1.12
CA GLU A 198 0.34 5.61 1.05
C GLU A 198 0.68 5.27 -0.41
N THR A 199 1.87 4.73 -0.68
CA THR A 199 2.21 4.12 -1.97
C THR A 199 2.39 2.62 -1.81
N ASN A 200 1.76 1.84 -2.69
CA ASN A 200 1.74 0.39 -2.66
C ASN A 200 2.56 -0.17 -3.83
N SER A 201 3.52 -1.06 -3.57
CA SER A 201 4.31 -1.80 -4.58
C SER A 201 3.65 -3.10 -5.08
N CYS A 202 2.39 -3.28 -4.74
CA CYS A 202 1.49 -4.33 -5.24
C CYS A 202 0.08 -3.92 -4.76
N PRO A 203 -0.53 -2.89 -5.41
CA PRO A 203 -1.90 -2.51 -5.14
C PRO A 203 -2.87 -3.62 -5.60
N SER A 204 -4.05 -3.65 -5.00
CA SER A 204 -5.22 -4.29 -5.61
C SER A 204 -5.99 -3.21 -6.39
N GLY A 205 -6.59 -3.59 -7.51
CA GLY A 205 -7.50 -2.69 -8.24
C GLY A 205 -7.98 -3.13 -9.62
N GLN A 206 -7.38 -4.15 -10.25
CA GLN A 206 -7.81 -4.54 -11.61
C GLN A 206 -9.25 -5.08 -11.60
N LYS A 207 -9.55 -5.99 -10.66
CA LYS A 207 -10.92 -6.47 -10.38
C LYS A 207 -11.94 -5.38 -10.01
N SER A 208 -11.51 -4.14 -9.82
CA SER A 208 -12.28 -2.98 -9.33
C SER A 208 -12.24 -1.76 -10.25
N THR A 209 -11.53 -1.84 -11.38
CA THR A 209 -11.46 -0.76 -12.38
C THR A 209 -12.32 -1.16 -13.58
N PRO A 210 -13.37 -0.39 -13.94
CA PRO A 210 -14.16 -0.63 -15.15
C PRO A 210 -13.28 -0.73 -16.40
N LEU A 211 -13.67 -1.57 -17.37
CA LEU A 211 -12.89 -1.75 -18.58
C LEU A 211 -12.73 -0.42 -19.34
N PHE A 212 -11.52 -0.18 -19.86
CA PHE A 212 -11.27 0.96 -20.73
C PHE A 212 -11.81 0.71 -22.15
N ASP A 213 -11.73 -0.53 -22.62
CA ASP A 213 -12.33 -0.99 -23.87
C ASP A 213 -13.12 -2.26 -23.59
N ASP A 214 -14.40 -2.27 -23.92
CA ASP A 214 -15.29 -3.41 -23.68
C ASP A 214 -14.95 -4.61 -24.59
N GLN A 215 -14.09 -4.41 -25.61
CA GLN A 215 -13.52 -5.48 -26.44
C GLN A 215 -12.23 -6.07 -25.85
N ASP A 216 -11.60 -5.42 -24.88
CA ASP A 216 -10.45 -5.98 -24.15
C ASP A 216 -10.91 -6.59 -22.83
N GLU A 217 -11.31 -7.86 -22.89
CA GLU A 217 -11.77 -8.64 -21.74
C GLU A 217 -10.73 -8.78 -20.61
N TYR A 218 -9.44 -8.59 -20.92
CA TYR A 218 -8.33 -8.64 -19.97
C TYR A 218 -8.10 -7.28 -19.29
N GLY A 219 -8.50 -6.19 -19.96
CA GLY A 219 -8.36 -4.82 -19.49
C GLY A 219 -6.96 -4.50 -18.94
N GLY A 220 -6.92 -3.94 -17.73
CA GLY A 220 -5.66 -3.53 -17.11
C GLY A 220 -4.75 -4.69 -16.67
N TYR A 221 -5.21 -5.95 -16.62
CA TYR A 221 -4.32 -7.10 -16.40
C TYR A 221 -3.27 -7.20 -17.50
N ARG A 222 -3.72 -7.15 -18.76
CA ARG A 222 -2.87 -7.23 -19.96
C ARG A 222 -1.85 -6.09 -20.00
N LEU A 223 -2.33 -4.86 -19.90
CA LEU A 223 -1.50 -3.65 -19.97
C LEU A 223 -0.41 -3.64 -18.88
N LEU A 224 -0.75 -4.09 -17.67
CA LEU A 224 0.18 -4.17 -16.55
C LEU A 224 1.25 -5.25 -16.78
N LEU A 225 0.85 -6.47 -17.16
CA LEU A 225 1.77 -7.59 -17.39
C LEU A 225 2.77 -7.29 -18.51
N GLN A 226 2.28 -6.78 -19.64
CA GLN A 226 3.11 -6.35 -20.77
C GLN A 226 4.17 -5.33 -20.34
N ARG A 227 3.76 -4.29 -19.61
CA ARG A 227 4.64 -3.18 -19.23
C ARG A 227 5.59 -3.48 -18.08
N ALA A 228 5.12 -4.17 -17.03
CA ALA A 228 5.91 -4.36 -15.81
C ALA A 228 6.78 -5.64 -15.84
N LEU A 229 6.24 -6.75 -16.33
CA LEU A 229 6.89 -8.07 -16.30
C LEU A 229 7.49 -8.44 -17.66
N LEU A 230 6.68 -8.46 -18.72
CA LEU A 230 7.13 -8.96 -20.03
C LEU A 230 8.20 -8.05 -20.66
N SER A 231 8.06 -6.73 -20.56
CA SER A 231 9.09 -5.78 -21.03
C SER A 231 10.46 -6.01 -20.39
N ARG A 232 10.52 -6.47 -19.13
CA ARG A 232 11.77 -6.80 -18.42
C ARG A 232 12.36 -8.12 -18.92
N LEU A 233 11.52 -9.10 -19.23
CA LEU A 233 11.97 -10.37 -19.81
C LEU A 233 12.46 -10.21 -21.25
N GLN A 234 11.85 -9.28 -22.00
CA GLN A 234 12.18 -8.98 -23.38
C GLN A 234 13.38 -8.04 -23.54
N SER A 235 13.74 -7.24 -22.52
CA SER A 235 14.86 -6.29 -22.62
C SER A 235 16.23 -6.97 -22.69
N GLY A 236 16.39 -8.15 -22.07
CA GLY A 236 17.67 -8.86 -21.98
C GLY A 236 18.68 -8.24 -21.00
N ASP A 237 18.29 -7.22 -20.23
CA ASP A 237 19.17 -6.49 -19.30
C ASP A 237 19.73 -7.36 -18.15
N GLU A 238 19.06 -8.48 -17.85
CA GLU A 238 19.35 -9.33 -16.69
C GLU A 238 19.37 -10.82 -17.13
N PRO A 239 20.36 -11.63 -16.70
CA PRO A 239 20.43 -13.04 -17.07
C PRO A 239 19.20 -13.82 -16.59
N VAL A 240 18.38 -14.29 -17.54
CA VAL A 240 17.18 -15.08 -17.24
C VAL A 240 17.57 -16.55 -17.06
N VAL A 241 17.32 -17.10 -15.86
CA VAL A 241 17.51 -18.54 -15.61
C VAL A 241 16.46 -19.37 -16.36
N PRO A 242 16.74 -20.62 -16.78
CA PRO A 242 15.71 -21.50 -17.33
C PRO A 242 14.61 -21.81 -16.29
N GLY A 243 13.35 -21.91 -16.72
CA GLY A 243 12.23 -22.23 -15.83
C GLY A 243 10.87 -21.79 -16.36
N LYS A 244 9.83 -22.04 -15.56
CA LYS A 244 8.43 -21.63 -15.82
C LYS A 244 8.16 -20.20 -15.35
N LEU A 245 6.99 -19.67 -15.73
CA LEU A 245 6.44 -18.42 -15.20
C LEU A 245 5.54 -18.69 -14.00
N ALA A 246 5.42 -17.71 -13.08
CA ALA A 246 4.52 -17.81 -11.95
C ALA A 246 3.80 -16.50 -11.59
N VAL A 247 2.72 -16.61 -10.82
CA VAL A 247 2.12 -15.51 -10.06
C VAL A 247 2.08 -15.92 -8.59
N LEU A 248 2.78 -15.16 -7.76
CA LEU A 248 2.92 -15.42 -6.32
C LEU A 248 1.88 -14.59 -5.57
N PHE A 249 1.08 -15.18 -4.67
CA PHE A 249 0.03 -14.44 -3.96
C PHE A 249 -0.14 -14.89 -2.51
N ASP A 250 -0.57 -13.98 -1.62
CA ASP A 250 -0.89 -14.29 -0.22
C ASP A 250 -2.35 -13.99 0.16
N LYS A 251 -3.09 -13.31 -0.72
CA LYS A 251 -4.53 -13.03 -0.58
C LYS A 251 -5.14 -12.70 -1.94
N ASN A 252 -6.46 -12.52 -1.97
CA ASN A 252 -7.22 -12.06 -3.14
C ASN A 252 -6.99 -12.93 -4.41
N PRO A 253 -7.33 -14.24 -4.35
CA PRO A 253 -7.10 -15.18 -5.46
C PRO A 253 -7.84 -14.80 -6.75
N MET A 254 -8.95 -14.06 -6.68
CA MET A 254 -9.65 -13.50 -7.84
C MET A 254 -8.72 -12.66 -8.74
N GLU A 255 -7.96 -11.74 -8.14
CA GLU A 255 -7.06 -10.85 -8.91
C GLU A 255 -5.74 -11.54 -9.26
N ALA A 256 -5.22 -12.38 -8.37
CA ALA A 256 -4.01 -13.17 -8.63
C ALA A 256 -4.20 -14.18 -9.77
N SER A 257 -5.35 -14.86 -9.83
CA SER A 257 -5.69 -15.76 -10.94
C SER A 257 -5.90 -15.01 -12.26
N GLY A 258 -6.46 -13.79 -12.22
CA GLY A 258 -6.58 -12.94 -13.42
C GLY A 258 -5.22 -12.59 -14.02
N TYR A 259 -4.22 -12.26 -13.18
CA TYR A 259 -2.84 -12.12 -13.65
C TYR A 259 -2.26 -13.43 -14.19
N ALA A 260 -2.53 -14.58 -13.58
CA ALA A 260 -1.97 -15.86 -14.02
C ALA A 260 -2.53 -16.30 -15.38
N ALA A 261 -3.85 -16.23 -15.57
CA ALA A 261 -4.51 -16.58 -16.82
C ALA A 261 -4.17 -15.59 -17.94
N CYS A 262 -4.12 -14.28 -17.66
CA CYS A 262 -3.70 -13.29 -18.64
C CYS A 262 -2.21 -13.44 -19.01
N LEU A 263 -1.34 -13.82 -18.06
CA LEU A 263 0.07 -14.09 -18.35
C LEU A 263 0.24 -15.34 -19.21
N ALA A 264 -0.54 -16.40 -18.96
CA ALA A 264 -0.53 -17.62 -19.75
C ALA A 264 -0.91 -17.31 -21.21
N GLU A 265 -2.02 -16.61 -21.41
CA GLU A 265 -2.47 -16.16 -22.74
C GLU A 265 -1.43 -15.29 -23.46
N LEU A 266 -0.80 -14.33 -22.76
CA LEU A 266 0.18 -13.42 -23.33
C LEU A 266 1.53 -14.07 -23.68
N THR A 267 1.79 -15.29 -23.21
CA THR A 267 3.08 -15.99 -23.40
C THR A 267 2.96 -17.33 -24.11
N ASP A 268 1.74 -17.82 -24.33
CA ASP A 268 1.45 -19.18 -24.82
C ASP A 268 2.11 -20.27 -23.94
N GLU A 269 2.13 -20.05 -22.63
CA GLU A 269 2.83 -20.91 -21.66
C GLU A 269 1.97 -21.26 -20.42
N GLU A 270 2.26 -22.43 -19.84
CA GLU A 270 1.74 -22.82 -18.52
C GLU A 270 2.35 -21.94 -17.42
N VAL A 271 1.50 -21.17 -16.73
CA VAL A 271 1.86 -20.30 -15.60
C VAL A 271 1.44 -20.95 -14.29
N LEU A 272 2.30 -20.92 -13.28
CA LEU A 272 2.00 -21.45 -11.94
C LEU A 272 1.44 -20.35 -11.04
N LEU A 273 0.19 -20.49 -10.60
CA LEU A 273 -0.42 -19.67 -9.55
C LEU A 273 -0.04 -20.27 -8.18
N VAL A 274 0.87 -19.60 -7.46
CA VAL A 274 1.56 -20.15 -6.28
C VAL A 274 1.19 -19.33 -5.03
N PRO A 275 0.62 -19.95 -3.99
CA PRO A 275 0.38 -19.31 -2.71
C PRO A 275 1.69 -19.12 -1.91
N MET A 276 1.77 -18.02 -1.19
CA MET A 276 2.85 -17.64 -0.26
C MET A 276 2.23 -17.02 1.00
N PHE A 277 1.41 -17.79 1.72
CA PHE A 277 0.83 -17.39 3.02
C PHE A 277 1.93 -17.17 4.07
N ASP A 278 1.67 -16.39 5.12
CA ASP A 278 2.65 -16.12 6.18
C ASP A 278 2.69 -17.30 7.15
N ASP A 279 3.88 -17.86 7.45
CA ASP A 279 4.03 -19.08 8.28
C ASP A 279 3.34 -18.96 9.65
N ALA A 280 3.19 -17.74 10.17
CA ALA A 280 2.47 -17.47 11.41
C ALA A 280 0.96 -17.71 11.32
N ALA A 281 0.36 -17.63 10.13
CA ALA A 281 -1.05 -17.95 9.88
C ALA A 281 -1.28 -19.45 9.64
N ASP A 282 -0.23 -20.22 9.35
CA ASP A 282 -0.26 -21.69 9.23
C ASP A 282 0.11 -22.38 10.57
N ALA A 283 0.52 -21.61 11.58
CA ALA A 283 0.91 -22.11 12.90
C ALA A 283 -0.25 -22.26 13.91
N GLU A 284 -1.39 -21.62 13.67
CA GLU A 284 -2.54 -21.57 14.58
C GLU A 284 -3.82 -22.18 13.96
N GLU A 285 -3.81 -23.48 13.70
CA GLU A 285 -5.08 -24.23 13.64
C GLU A 285 -5.64 -24.42 15.06
N PRO A 286 -6.96 -24.26 15.28
CA PRO A 286 -7.58 -24.58 16.57
C PRO A 286 -7.39 -26.06 16.87
N VAL A 287 -6.83 -26.37 18.04
CA VAL A 287 -6.59 -27.75 18.47
C VAL A 287 -7.92 -28.42 18.81
N ALA A 288 -8.53 -29.08 17.83
CA ALA A 288 -9.39 -30.21 18.11
C ALA A 288 -8.52 -31.31 18.75
N GLU A 289 -8.97 -31.87 19.88
CA GLU A 289 -8.15 -32.65 20.80
C GLU A 289 -7.35 -33.76 20.10
N ALA A 290 -6.01 -33.66 20.18
CA ALA A 290 -5.13 -34.61 19.53
C ALA A 290 -5.17 -35.98 20.23
N VAL A 291 -5.65 -37.00 19.49
CA VAL A 291 -5.45 -38.40 19.88
C VAL A 291 -3.95 -38.67 19.95
N ALA A 292 -3.46 -39.00 21.14
CA ALA A 292 -2.04 -39.21 21.39
C ALA A 292 -1.51 -40.42 20.59
N GLY A 293 -0.57 -40.17 19.68
CA GLY A 293 0.15 -41.23 18.95
C GLY A 293 0.64 -40.86 17.54
N ALA A 294 0.01 -39.90 16.87
CA ALA A 294 0.40 -39.49 15.52
C ALA A 294 1.50 -38.40 15.55
N THR A 295 2.74 -38.78 15.24
CA THR A 295 3.79 -37.81 14.90
C THR A 295 3.39 -37.04 13.64
N ARG A 296 3.26 -35.70 13.73
CA ARG A 296 2.96 -34.83 12.59
C ARG A 296 3.99 -35.06 11.47
N PRO A 297 3.60 -35.39 10.22
CA PRO A 297 4.50 -35.27 9.09
C PRO A 297 4.79 -33.78 8.86
N HIS A 298 6.07 -33.38 8.92
CA HIS A 298 6.49 -32.05 8.51
C HIS A 298 6.18 -31.85 7.02
N ARG A 299 5.05 -31.21 6.69
CA ARG A 299 4.71 -30.84 5.32
C ARG A 299 5.76 -29.83 4.81
N ARG A 300 6.49 -30.21 3.76
CA ARG A 300 7.46 -29.34 3.08
C ARG A 300 6.73 -28.16 2.41
N PRO A 301 7.32 -26.96 2.39
CA PRO A 301 6.71 -25.82 1.72
C PRO A 301 6.61 -26.06 0.21
N VAL A 302 5.50 -25.62 -0.39
CA VAL A 302 5.22 -25.84 -1.82
C VAL A 302 6.15 -25.06 -2.73
N SER A 303 6.62 -23.90 -2.27
CA SER A 303 7.65 -23.12 -2.96
C SER A 303 8.77 -22.73 -2.00
N PHE A 304 9.98 -22.61 -2.53
CA PHE A 304 11.19 -22.31 -1.77
C PHE A 304 12.25 -21.72 -2.71
N PHE A 305 13.24 -21.02 -2.19
CA PHE A 305 14.38 -20.55 -2.98
C PHE A 305 15.59 -21.46 -2.75
N ARG A 306 16.39 -21.69 -3.78
CA ARG A 306 17.72 -22.32 -3.72
C ARG A 306 18.67 -21.46 -4.54
N ASP A 307 19.72 -20.95 -3.90
CA ASP A 307 20.68 -20.03 -4.52
C ASP A 307 20.01 -18.85 -5.25
N GLY A 308 18.97 -18.27 -4.66
CA GLY A 308 18.18 -17.17 -5.23
C GLY A 308 17.27 -17.52 -6.42
N ILE A 309 17.20 -18.78 -6.87
CA ILE A 309 16.20 -19.26 -7.83
C ILE A 309 15.00 -19.79 -7.04
N LEU A 310 13.79 -19.36 -7.39
CA LEU A 310 12.55 -19.89 -6.86
C LEU A 310 12.24 -21.24 -7.53
N TYR A 311 11.86 -22.23 -6.73
CA TYR A 311 11.38 -23.53 -7.15
C TYR A 311 9.97 -23.78 -6.60
N VAL A 312 9.18 -24.56 -7.35
CA VAL A 312 7.83 -25.02 -6.95
C VAL A 312 7.80 -26.55 -7.00
N ARG A 313 7.29 -27.20 -5.95
CA ARG A 313 7.14 -28.66 -5.87
C ARG A 313 5.86 -29.11 -6.55
N ARG A 314 5.97 -29.92 -7.60
CA ARG A 314 4.88 -30.51 -8.39
C ARG A 314 4.81 -32.03 -8.16
N PRO A 315 3.64 -32.63 -7.92
CA PRO A 315 3.50 -34.09 -7.97
C PRO A 315 3.74 -34.60 -9.39
N ARG A 316 4.67 -35.54 -9.54
CA ARG A 316 4.98 -36.23 -10.79
C ARG A 316 4.16 -37.54 -10.85
N PRO A 317 3.45 -37.82 -11.96
CA PRO A 317 2.78 -39.11 -12.13
C PRO A 317 3.80 -40.23 -12.19
N THR A 318 3.62 -41.28 -11.39
CA THR A 318 4.46 -42.49 -11.46
C THR A 318 4.22 -43.20 -12.79
N SER A 319 5.29 -43.41 -13.55
CA SER A 319 5.21 -44.01 -14.90
C SER A 319 4.91 -45.51 -14.81
N GLY A 320 3.63 -45.88 -14.90
CA GLY A 320 3.22 -47.30 -14.86
C GLY A 320 1.76 -47.62 -15.18
N GLY A 321 0.83 -46.66 -15.10
CA GLY A 321 -0.58 -46.87 -15.41
C GLY A 321 -1.02 -46.23 -16.74
N ASN A 322 -1.71 -46.98 -17.60
CA ASN A 322 -2.41 -46.46 -18.78
C ASN A 322 -3.68 -45.70 -18.39
N GLY A 323 -3.52 -44.64 -17.59
CA GLY A 323 -4.56 -43.82 -17.01
C GLY A 323 -4.17 -42.34 -17.01
N ALA A 324 -3.78 -41.81 -18.17
CA ALA A 324 -3.48 -40.39 -18.35
C ALA A 324 -4.76 -39.54 -18.36
N ALA A 325 -5.50 -39.54 -17.25
CA ALA A 325 -6.69 -38.73 -17.03
C ALA A 325 -6.88 -38.42 -15.54
N ALA A 326 -7.06 -37.12 -15.24
CA ALA A 326 -7.64 -36.58 -14.01
C ALA A 326 -6.99 -36.96 -12.65
N ILE A 327 -5.94 -36.22 -12.27
CA ILE A 327 -5.92 -35.56 -10.94
C ILE A 327 -5.60 -34.07 -11.18
N ASP A 328 -6.64 -33.34 -11.58
CA ASP A 328 -6.62 -31.89 -11.76
C ASP A 328 -7.52 -31.27 -10.68
N THR A 329 -7.07 -31.38 -9.43
CA THR A 329 -7.88 -31.13 -8.23
C THR A 329 -8.05 -29.65 -7.92
N CYS A 330 -8.85 -28.95 -8.72
CA CYS A 330 -9.75 -27.87 -8.26
C CYS A 330 -10.66 -27.28 -9.36
N ASN A 331 -11.00 -28.01 -10.44
CA ASN A 331 -11.90 -27.48 -11.46
C ASN A 331 -13.40 -27.65 -11.08
N GLY A 332 -13.88 -26.76 -10.21
CA GLY A 332 -15.27 -26.68 -9.76
C GLY A 332 -16.25 -26.13 -10.80
N ASN A 333 -16.21 -26.57 -12.06
CA ASN A 333 -17.26 -26.33 -13.07
C ASN A 333 -17.18 -27.29 -14.27
N GLY A 334 -17.38 -28.59 -14.02
CA GLY A 334 -17.63 -29.58 -15.09
C GLY A 334 -19.11 -29.60 -15.49
N ARG A 335 -19.43 -29.14 -16.71
CA ARG A 335 -20.81 -29.09 -17.24
C ARG A 335 -21.33 -30.49 -17.63
N ALA A 336 -21.72 -31.29 -16.63
CA ALA A 336 -22.26 -32.64 -16.82
C ALA A 336 -23.79 -32.68 -16.69
N GLY A 337 -24.44 -33.51 -17.52
CA GLY A 337 -25.91 -33.62 -17.58
C GLY A 337 -26.53 -34.32 -16.36
N ARG A 338 -27.84 -34.09 -16.17
CA ARG A 338 -28.66 -34.63 -15.07
C ARG A 338 -28.40 -36.11 -14.74
N ARG A 339 -27.79 -36.37 -13.58
CA ARG A 339 -28.16 -37.43 -12.62
C ARG A 339 -27.71 -37.01 -11.21
N ARG A 340 -28.56 -37.23 -10.21
CA ARG A 340 -28.24 -37.00 -8.80
C ARG A 340 -27.68 -38.31 -8.23
N ASP A 341 -26.36 -38.39 -8.10
CA ASP A 341 -25.71 -39.32 -7.19
C ASP A 341 -24.61 -38.51 -6.48
N SER A 342 -24.68 -38.42 -5.15
CA SER A 342 -23.78 -37.61 -4.35
C SER A 342 -22.44 -38.32 -4.15
N ILE A 343 -21.43 -37.94 -4.93
CA ILE A 343 -20.05 -38.36 -4.68
C ILE A 343 -19.52 -37.60 -3.47
N ASP A 344 -19.18 -38.32 -2.42
CA ASP A 344 -18.65 -37.76 -1.17
C ASP A 344 -17.21 -37.28 -1.37
N LEU A 345 -17.04 -35.95 -1.45
CA LEU A 345 -15.76 -35.29 -1.67
C LEU A 345 -14.75 -35.53 -0.52
N SER A 346 -15.20 -35.97 0.66
CA SER A 346 -14.30 -36.30 1.78
C SER A 346 -13.46 -37.55 1.51
N VAL A 347 -14.03 -38.54 0.83
CA VAL A 347 -13.36 -39.83 0.57
C VAL A 347 -12.30 -39.72 -0.52
N ALA A 348 -12.55 -38.89 -1.54
CA ALA A 348 -11.59 -38.63 -2.62
C ALA A 348 -10.35 -37.86 -2.13
N ALA A 349 -10.52 -36.95 -1.15
CA ALA A 349 -9.42 -36.23 -0.53
C ALA A 349 -8.52 -37.13 0.35
N ALA A 350 -9.12 -38.10 1.04
CA ALA A 350 -8.38 -39.09 1.83
C ALA A 350 -7.59 -40.07 0.93
N ALA A 351 -8.20 -40.60 -0.13
CA ALA A 351 -7.53 -41.54 -1.04
C ALA A 351 -6.33 -40.94 -1.80
N ALA A 352 -6.27 -39.61 -1.95
CA ALA A 352 -5.14 -38.92 -2.56
C ALA A 352 -3.93 -38.72 -1.62
N ALA A 353 -4.07 -39.00 -0.32
CA ALA A 353 -3.03 -38.79 0.68
C ALA A 353 -1.97 -39.91 0.75
N ASP A 354 -2.33 -41.14 0.36
CA ASP A 354 -1.51 -42.35 0.55
C ASP A 354 -0.80 -42.84 -0.73
N ALA A 355 -0.84 -42.08 -1.82
CA ALA A 355 -0.08 -42.40 -3.03
C ALA A 355 1.35 -41.83 -2.96
N GLU A 356 2.35 -42.68 -3.19
CA GLU A 356 3.75 -42.25 -3.38
C GLU A 356 3.90 -41.46 -4.69
N TRP A 357 3.78 -40.13 -4.60
CA TRP A 357 4.11 -39.22 -5.68
C TRP A 357 5.59 -38.86 -5.63
N GLU A 358 6.32 -39.04 -6.75
CA GLU A 358 7.62 -38.37 -6.90
C GLU A 358 7.40 -36.85 -6.91
N GLU A 359 8.20 -36.06 -6.18
CA GLU A 359 8.15 -34.60 -6.24
C GLU A 359 9.12 -34.07 -7.32
N GLU A 360 8.59 -33.35 -8.30
CA GLU A 360 9.36 -32.57 -9.28
C GLU A 360 9.58 -31.14 -8.75
N GLU A 361 10.84 -30.68 -8.67
CA GLU A 361 11.16 -29.30 -8.32
C GLU A 361 11.30 -28.44 -9.58
N VAL A 362 10.25 -27.69 -9.93
CA VAL A 362 10.18 -26.85 -11.13
C VAL A 362 10.82 -25.49 -10.87
N PRO A 363 11.92 -25.11 -11.56
CA PRO A 363 12.50 -23.77 -11.43
C PRO A 363 11.61 -22.71 -12.07
N ILE A 364 11.56 -21.53 -11.46
CA ILE A 364 10.80 -20.37 -11.94
C ILE A 364 11.79 -19.33 -12.47
N ARG A 365 11.63 -18.94 -13.73
CA ARG A 365 12.47 -17.91 -14.37
C ARG A 365 12.05 -16.50 -14.00
N ALA A 366 10.74 -16.29 -13.91
CA ALA A 366 10.16 -15.00 -13.55
C ALA A 366 8.78 -15.17 -12.91
N ALA A 367 8.43 -14.24 -12.02
CA ALA A 367 7.13 -14.24 -11.38
C ALA A 367 6.57 -12.82 -11.17
N LEU A 368 5.26 -12.65 -11.38
CA LEU A 368 4.54 -11.50 -10.85
C LEU A 368 4.31 -11.71 -9.35
N ARG A 369 4.78 -10.76 -8.54
CA ARG A 369 4.65 -10.80 -7.09
C ARG A 369 3.41 -10.05 -6.62
N TYR A 370 2.32 -10.78 -6.50
CA TYR A 370 1.08 -10.37 -5.84
C TYR A 370 1.08 -10.70 -4.31
N VAL A 371 2.26 -10.81 -3.69
CA VAL A 371 2.42 -11.02 -2.23
C VAL A 371 2.39 -9.67 -1.50
N THR A 372 1.51 -9.56 -0.50
CA THR A 372 1.14 -8.27 0.09
C THR A 372 1.58 -8.07 1.55
N GLN A 373 1.43 -9.07 2.40
CA GLN A 373 1.75 -9.02 3.82
C GLN A 373 3.21 -9.45 4.01
N ARG A 374 4.05 -8.57 4.56
CA ARG A 374 5.45 -8.83 4.95
C ARG A 374 6.28 -9.67 3.94
N PRO A 375 6.27 -9.37 2.62
CA PRO A 375 6.87 -10.26 1.61
C PRO A 375 8.37 -10.54 1.82
N TRP A 376 9.09 -9.69 2.57
CA TRP A 376 10.49 -9.85 2.93
C TRP A 376 10.80 -11.03 3.86
N ASN A 377 9.79 -11.63 4.53
CA ASN A 377 10.00 -12.83 5.32
C ASN A 377 9.87 -14.14 4.50
N ARG A 378 9.46 -14.05 3.23
CA ARG A 378 9.17 -15.19 2.32
C ARG A 378 9.83 -15.10 0.95
N ILE A 379 10.30 -13.93 0.54
CA ILE A 379 11.00 -13.72 -0.73
C ILE A 379 12.31 -12.97 -0.42
N PRO A 380 13.47 -13.46 -0.89
CA PRO A 380 14.75 -12.79 -0.66
C PRO A 380 14.80 -11.38 -1.26
N THR A 381 15.64 -10.54 -0.69
CA THR A 381 15.96 -9.21 -1.25
C THR A 381 16.78 -9.30 -2.54
N ASN A 382 17.53 -10.40 -2.73
CA ASN A 382 18.34 -10.68 -3.91
C ASN A 382 17.91 -12.03 -4.50
N THR A 383 17.42 -12.04 -5.75
CA THR A 383 16.96 -13.25 -6.45
C THR A 383 17.56 -13.33 -7.87
N ARG A 384 17.79 -14.54 -8.36
CA ARG A 384 18.11 -14.84 -9.77
C ARG A 384 16.83 -15.06 -10.59
N THR A 385 15.76 -15.55 -9.97
CA THR A 385 14.41 -15.44 -10.53
C THR A 385 14.02 -13.96 -10.60
N ILE A 386 13.47 -13.51 -11.73
CA ILE A 386 12.98 -12.14 -11.88
C ILE A 386 11.64 -12.00 -11.13
N ILE A 387 11.64 -11.25 -10.03
CA ILE A 387 10.45 -10.99 -9.21
C ILE A 387 9.94 -9.57 -9.45
N THR A 388 8.75 -9.43 -10.05
CA THR A 388 8.17 -8.11 -10.38
C THR A 388 6.93 -7.84 -9.51
N ASN A 389 6.92 -6.84 -8.63
CA ASN A 389 8.03 -5.99 -8.22
C ASN A 389 8.96 -6.69 -7.22
N SER A 390 10.22 -6.25 -7.17
CA SER A 390 11.22 -6.76 -6.22
C SER A 390 10.81 -6.47 -4.78
N VAL A 391 11.22 -7.32 -3.83
CA VAL A 391 11.09 -7.08 -2.38
C VAL A 391 11.79 -5.79 -1.95
N VAL A 392 12.88 -5.40 -2.61
CA VAL A 392 13.56 -4.12 -2.35
C VAL A 392 12.59 -2.94 -2.49
N SER A 393 11.69 -2.96 -3.48
CA SER A 393 10.68 -1.90 -3.66
C SER A 393 9.68 -1.79 -2.51
N CYS A 394 9.44 -2.86 -1.75
CA CYS A 394 8.65 -2.82 -0.52
C CYS A 394 9.42 -2.09 0.59
N LEU A 395 10.66 -2.51 0.82
CA LEU A 395 11.52 -1.99 1.88
C LEU A 395 11.88 -0.51 1.65
N ALA A 396 12.11 -0.13 0.39
CA ALA A 396 12.41 1.24 -0.06
C ALA A 396 11.23 2.23 0.06
N GLY A 397 10.03 1.76 0.42
CA GLY A 397 8.88 2.62 0.68
C GLY A 397 7.54 2.03 0.27
N GLY A 398 7.50 1.20 -0.77
CA GLY A 398 6.26 0.68 -1.35
C GLY A 398 5.46 -0.30 -0.48
N ARG A 399 6.00 -0.69 0.69
CA ARG A 399 5.28 -1.24 1.85
C ARG A 399 5.90 -0.81 3.19
N ASN A 400 6.64 0.30 3.20
CA ASN A 400 7.36 0.81 4.36
C ASN A 400 7.13 2.32 4.46
N LYS A 401 6.09 2.73 5.19
CA LYS A 401 5.65 4.13 5.27
C LYS A 401 6.73 5.05 5.85
N LEU A 402 7.60 4.52 6.71
CA LEU A 402 8.72 5.26 7.32
C LEU A 402 9.81 5.59 6.28
N VAL A 403 10.20 4.61 5.46
CA VAL A 403 11.20 4.83 4.40
C VAL A 403 10.59 5.57 3.22
N ALA A 404 9.30 5.38 2.91
CA ALA A 404 8.57 6.17 1.91
C ALA A 404 8.64 7.67 2.23
N ALA A 405 8.34 8.07 3.47
CA ALA A 405 8.45 9.46 3.90
C ALA A 405 9.90 10.00 3.80
N LYS A 406 10.93 9.16 3.96
CA LYS A 406 12.34 9.55 3.72
C LYS A 406 12.66 9.69 2.22
N ALA A 407 12.09 8.83 1.39
CA ALA A 407 12.22 8.91 -0.07
C ALA A 407 11.55 10.18 -0.64
N TYR A 408 10.37 10.54 -0.14
CA TYR A 408 9.66 11.75 -0.59
C TYR A 408 10.39 13.03 -0.19
N ASP A 409 10.84 13.17 1.07
CA ASP A 409 11.65 14.31 1.50
C ASP A 409 12.90 14.48 0.64
N ASN A 410 13.64 13.39 0.40
CA ASN A 410 14.85 13.41 -0.43
C ASN A 410 14.55 13.82 -1.88
N ALA A 411 13.44 13.34 -2.46
CA ALA A 411 13.01 13.73 -3.79
C ALA A 411 12.55 15.20 -3.86
N ASN A 412 11.86 15.70 -2.82
CA ASN A 412 11.37 17.08 -2.76
C ASN A 412 12.51 18.11 -2.76
N VAL A 413 13.72 17.75 -2.30
CA VAL A 413 14.92 18.59 -2.45
C VAL A 413 15.31 18.81 -3.93
N GLU A 414 15.16 17.79 -4.78
CA GLU A 414 15.37 17.91 -6.24
C GLU A 414 14.19 18.64 -6.91
N LEU A 415 12.96 18.23 -6.58
CA LEU A 415 11.73 18.68 -7.25
C LEU A 415 11.40 20.16 -7.00
N MET A 416 11.80 20.72 -5.86
CA MET A 416 11.58 22.13 -5.53
C MET A 416 12.18 23.08 -6.59
N ALA A 417 13.32 22.71 -7.19
CA ALA A 417 13.99 23.53 -8.20
C ALA A 417 13.19 23.66 -9.51
N CYS A 418 12.33 22.69 -9.82
CA CYS A 418 11.46 22.68 -11.00
C CYS A 418 9.97 22.90 -10.68
N GLY A 419 9.68 23.39 -9.46
CA GLY A 419 8.32 23.75 -9.03
C GLY A 419 7.40 22.56 -8.72
N LEU A 420 7.95 21.35 -8.61
CA LEU A 420 7.24 20.12 -8.26
C LEU A 420 7.42 19.79 -6.77
N GLU A 421 6.46 19.05 -6.20
CA GLU A 421 6.50 18.58 -4.81
C GLU A 421 5.67 17.29 -4.71
N ILE A 422 6.19 16.26 -4.06
CA ILE A 422 5.37 15.11 -3.59
C ILE A 422 4.66 15.57 -2.32
N ARG A 423 3.34 15.75 -2.40
CA ARG A 423 2.55 16.28 -1.29
C ARG A 423 2.12 15.14 -0.39
N THR A 424 2.53 15.21 0.87
CA THR A 424 2.07 14.32 1.95
C THR A 424 1.68 15.15 3.17
N PRO A 425 0.78 14.66 4.05
CA PRO A 425 0.51 15.32 5.31
C PRO A 425 1.77 15.29 6.19
N HIS A 426 1.99 16.32 7.02
CA HIS A 426 3.20 16.46 7.82
C HIS A 426 3.46 15.20 8.67
N THR A 427 4.64 14.59 8.52
CA THR A 427 4.93 13.25 9.06
C THR A 427 6.19 13.25 9.92
N ILE A 428 6.02 12.94 11.20
CA ILE A 428 7.10 12.66 12.14
C ILE A 428 7.44 11.17 12.06
N ARG A 429 8.73 10.85 11.96
CA ARG A 429 9.26 9.50 11.70
C ARG A 429 10.03 8.95 12.90
N ASP A 430 10.31 7.65 12.84
CA ASP A 430 11.20 6.94 13.77
C ASP A 430 10.76 7.03 15.25
N VAL A 431 9.46 7.26 15.49
CA VAL A 431 8.90 7.53 16.82
C VAL A 431 8.74 6.21 17.58
N PRO A 432 9.35 6.05 18.77
CA PRO A 432 9.09 4.90 19.63
C PRO A 432 7.75 5.06 20.37
N LEU A 433 7.10 3.94 20.69
CA LEU A 433 5.78 3.87 21.35
C LEU A 433 5.62 4.86 22.53
N HIS A 434 6.59 4.91 23.44
CA HIS A 434 6.57 5.76 24.64
C HIS A 434 6.69 7.28 24.39
N LEU A 435 6.97 7.71 23.15
CA LEU A 435 6.98 9.12 22.76
C LEU A 435 5.75 9.53 21.93
N LEU A 436 4.85 8.60 21.58
CA LEU A 436 3.71 8.90 20.72
C LEU A 436 2.78 9.96 21.31
N SER A 437 2.50 9.92 22.63
CA SER A 437 1.66 10.92 23.30
C SER A 437 2.17 12.35 23.10
N LYS A 438 3.47 12.58 23.34
CA LYS A 438 4.11 13.89 23.18
C LYS A 438 4.03 14.44 21.76
N TRP A 439 4.07 13.55 20.75
CA TRP A 439 3.93 13.96 19.35
C TRP A 439 2.47 14.21 18.95
N VAL A 440 1.51 13.44 19.50
CA VAL A 440 0.07 13.72 19.35
C VAL A 440 -0.29 15.06 20.00
N GLU A 441 0.17 15.32 21.24
CA GLU A 441 0.03 16.61 21.94
C GLU A 441 0.59 17.76 21.10
N ARG A 442 1.80 17.59 20.54
CA ARG A 442 2.46 18.61 19.70
C ARG A 442 1.69 18.93 18.41
N LEU A 443 0.94 17.98 17.85
CA LEU A 443 0.05 18.19 16.70
C LEU A 443 -1.33 18.77 17.10
N GLY A 444 -1.50 19.23 18.34
CA GLY A 444 -2.77 19.76 18.85
C GLY A 444 -3.77 18.67 19.27
N GLY A 445 -3.27 17.49 19.65
CA GLY A 445 -4.07 16.35 20.12
C GLY A 445 -4.64 15.47 19.01
N PHE A 446 -4.53 15.87 17.74
CA PHE A 446 -5.15 15.21 16.58
C PHE A 446 -4.08 14.64 15.65
N ALA A 447 -4.10 13.33 15.41
CA ALA A 447 -3.06 12.66 14.61
C ALA A 447 -3.56 11.37 13.93
N ALA A 448 -2.83 10.92 12.90
CA ALA A 448 -2.87 9.56 12.41
C ALA A 448 -1.57 8.85 12.80
N ILE A 449 -1.66 7.86 13.69
CA ILE A 449 -0.54 6.98 14.05
C ILE A 449 -0.53 5.79 13.09
N LYS A 450 0.62 5.46 12.50
CA LYS A 450 0.74 4.30 11.58
C LYS A 450 1.92 3.39 11.95
N VAL A 451 1.64 2.09 12.04
CA VAL A 451 2.64 1.01 12.02
C VAL A 451 3.26 0.99 10.61
N PRO A 452 4.57 1.19 10.42
CA PRO A 452 5.10 1.54 9.11
C PRO A 452 4.99 0.44 8.04
N TYR A 453 4.97 -0.82 8.48
CA TYR A 453 5.09 -1.99 7.61
C TYR A 453 3.76 -2.76 7.41
N SER A 454 2.69 -2.34 8.10
CA SER A 454 1.34 -2.90 7.97
C SER A 454 0.62 -2.39 6.71
N ASN A 455 -0.33 -3.17 6.19
CA ASN A 455 -1.06 -2.88 4.94
C ASN A 455 -2.58 -2.97 5.09
N ALA A 456 -3.32 -2.61 4.03
CA ALA A 456 -4.78 -2.75 3.93
C ALA A 456 -5.58 -2.04 5.04
N GLY A 457 -5.07 -0.92 5.56
CA GLY A 457 -5.68 -0.16 6.66
C GLY A 457 -5.39 -0.72 8.06
N GLN A 458 -4.71 -1.87 8.17
CA GLN A 458 -4.30 -2.41 9.46
C GLN A 458 -3.13 -1.60 10.03
N GLY A 459 -3.13 -1.40 11.36
CA GLY A 459 -2.09 -0.63 12.02
C GLY A 459 -2.12 0.86 11.66
N VAL A 460 -3.28 1.41 11.26
CA VAL A 460 -3.53 2.85 11.13
C VAL A 460 -4.58 3.22 12.17
N TYR A 461 -4.28 4.23 12.97
CA TYR A 461 -5.13 4.68 14.08
C TYR A 461 -5.34 6.18 13.97
N THR A 462 -6.58 6.60 13.80
CA THR A 462 -6.97 8.02 13.89
C THR A 462 -7.20 8.37 15.35
N ILE A 463 -6.53 9.42 15.80
CA ILE A 463 -6.55 9.91 17.17
C ILE A 463 -7.18 11.30 17.15
N THR A 464 -8.34 11.42 17.78
CA THR A 464 -9.10 12.65 17.98
C THR A 464 -9.53 12.85 19.44
N SER A 465 -9.38 11.81 20.27
CA SER A 465 -9.62 11.83 21.71
C SER A 465 -8.51 11.12 22.50
N ALA A 466 -8.43 11.42 23.79
CA ALA A 466 -7.55 10.71 24.72
C ALA A 466 -7.95 9.23 24.90
N GLU A 467 -9.22 8.89 24.68
CA GLU A 467 -9.73 7.52 24.76
C GLU A 467 -9.25 6.67 23.58
N GLU A 468 -9.34 7.17 22.35
CA GLU A 468 -8.78 6.51 21.16
C GLU A 468 -7.26 6.29 21.31
N PHE A 469 -6.53 7.28 21.83
CA PHE A 469 -5.10 7.13 22.12
C PHE A 469 -4.84 6.03 23.16
N ARG A 470 -5.62 6.00 24.25
CA ARG A 470 -5.50 4.98 25.30
C ARG A 470 -5.75 3.58 24.74
N HIS A 471 -6.83 3.38 23.99
CA HIS A 471 -7.15 2.09 23.38
C HIS A 471 -6.06 1.61 22.41
N PHE A 472 -5.54 2.51 21.56
CA PHE A 472 -4.39 2.21 20.71
C PHE A 472 -3.15 1.81 21.54
N TYR A 473 -2.80 2.62 22.55
CA TYR A 473 -1.58 2.44 23.32
C TYR A 473 -1.60 1.15 24.16
N GLU A 474 -2.74 0.81 24.76
CA GLU A 474 -2.94 -0.45 25.50
C GLU A 474 -2.77 -1.66 24.58
N ALA A 475 -3.49 -1.69 23.45
CA ALA A 475 -3.44 -2.79 22.50
C ALA A 475 -2.03 -3.01 21.91
N GLU A 476 -1.33 -1.92 21.57
CA GLU A 476 -0.01 -2.00 20.96
C GLU A 476 1.10 -2.27 21.98
N SER A 477 0.95 -1.82 23.25
CA SER A 477 1.88 -2.17 24.33
C SER A 477 1.89 -3.66 24.64
N GLN A 478 0.73 -4.31 24.56
CA GLN A 478 0.55 -5.74 24.80
C GLN A 478 0.89 -6.62 23.59
N ARG A 479 1.09 -6.03 22.40
CA ARG A 479 1.31 -6.76 21.15
C ARG A 479 2.65 -7.53 21.17
N PRO A 480 2.65 -8.87 21.03
CA PRO A 480 3.88 -9.65 20.90
C PRO A 480 4.56 -9.36 19.56
N ASN A 481 5.90 -9.39 19.54
CA ASN A 481 6.71 -9.12 18.35
C ASN A 481 6.34 -7.81 17.61
N ARG A 482 5.93 -6.78 18.36
CA ARG A 482 5.68 -5.45 17.78
C ARG A 482 6.94 -4.86 17.17
N TYR A 483 6.73 -3.88 16.31
CA TYR A 483 7.80 -3.07 15.75
C TYR A 483 8.23 -1.97 16.71
N ASP A 484 9.48 -1.51 16.60
CA ASP A 484 10.05 -0.53 17.52
C ASP A 484 9.72 0.91 17.11
N LYS A 485 9.35 1.12 15.84
CA LYS A 485 9.17 2.44 15.21
C LYS A 485 7.77 2.60 14.62
N TYR A 486 7.22 3.79 14.83
CA TYR A 486 5.95 4.27 14.29
C TYR A 486 6.18 5.56 13.51
N ILE A 487 5.20 5.93 12.68
CA ILE A 487 5.07 7.30 12.17
C ILE A 487 3.85 7.97 12.77
N VAL A 488 3.96 9.28 13.05
CA VAL A 488 2.86 10.13 13.50
C VAL A 488 2.66 11.19 12.43
N GLN A 489 1.47 11.22 11.83
CA GLN A 489 1.14 12.10 10.73
C GLN A 489 0.03 13.08 11.14
N SER A 490 0.11 14.33 10.68
CA SER A 490 -0.97 15.31 10.85
C SER A 490 -2.27 14.76 10.28
N LEU A 491 -3.32 14.73 11.09
CA LEU A 491 -4.62 14.23 10.65
C LEU A 491 -5.21 15.14 9.57
N ILE A 492 -5.60 14.57 8.42
CA ILE A 492 -6.53 15.25 7.52
C ILE A 492 -7.90 15.12 8.20
N SER A 493 -8.53 16.24 8.54
CA SER A 493 -9.75 16.25 9.35
C SER A 493 -10.92 16.94 8.65
N ASN A 494 -12.09 16.97 9.30
CA ASN A 494 -13.05 18.04 9.02
C ASN A 494 -12.44 19.38 9.46
N HIS A 495 -12.65 20.44 8.68
CA HIS A 495 -12.26 21.80 9.02
C HIS A 495 -12.84 22.28 10.37
N GLU A 496 -14.08 21.89 10.69
CA GLU A 496 -14.78 22.28 11.93
C GLU A 496 -14.17 21.70 13.22
N TRP A 497 -13.44 20.58 13.13
CA TRP A 497 -12.78 19.97 14.29
C TRP A 497 -11.61 20.82 14.80
N SER A 498 -11.01 21.65 13.93
CA SER A 498 -9.94 22.60 14.27
C SER A 498 -10.30 23.54 15.42
N SER A 499 -11.58 23.92 15.49
CA SER A 499 -12.16 24.80 16.50
C SER A 499 -12.18 24.17 17.89
N HIS A 500 -12.35 22.85 17.96
CA HIS A 500 -12.44 22.09 19.20
C HIS A 500 -11.05 21.88 19.82
N ALA A 501 -10.03 21.60 18.98
CA ALA A 501 -8.64 21.48 19.43
C ALA A 501 -8.09 22.77 20.07
N ALA A 502 -8.58 23.95 19.67
CA ALA A 502 -8.20 25.23 20.25
C ALA A 502 -8.65 25.42 21.71
N GLY A 503 -9.63 24.64 22.19
CA GLY A 503 -10.09 24.67 23.58
C GLY A 503 -9.24 23.85 24.57
N LEU A 504 -8.28 23.04 24.08
CA LEU A 504 -7.58 22.03 24.89
C LEU A 504 -6.11 22.36 25.22
N SER A 505 -5.56 23.48 24.74
CA SER A 505 -4.22 23.92 25.16
C SER A 505 -4.04 25.44 25.20
N HIS A 506 -3.90 25.98 26.42
CA HIS A 506 -3.50 27.39 26.64
C HIS A 506 -1.97 27.59 26.69
N HIS A 507 -1.18 26.54 26.44
CA HIS A 507 0.29 26.60 26.49
C HIS A 507 0.90 26.33 25.11
N HIS A 508 1.53 27.37 24.56
CA HIS A 508 2.38 27.34 23.37
C HIS A 508 1.75 26.73 22.11
N ALA A 509 0.80 27.45 21.53
CA ALA A 509 0.60 27.40 20.07
C ALA A 509 1.88 27.92 19.37
N PHE A 510 2.84 27.02 19.15
CA PHE A 510 3.86 27.24 18.13
C PHE A 510 3.13 27.45 16.80
N ALA A 511 3.52 28.47 16.04
CA ALA A 511 3.01 28.66 14.70
C ALA A 511 3.40 27.43 13.86
N GLU A 512 2.41 26.60 13.53
CA GLU A 512 2.59 25.40 12.70
C GLU A 512 3.26 25.81 11.38
N PRO A 513 4.49 25.33 11.09
CA PRO A 513 5.19 25.69 9.85
C PRO A 513 4.45 25.14 8.61
N HIS A 514 3.64 24.09 8.82
CA HIS A 514 2.89 23.38 7.80
C HIS A 514 1.40 23.66 7.95
N GLY A 515 0.68 23.75 6.83
CA GLY A 515 -0.76 24.00 6.82
C GLY A 515 -1.52 22.77 7.30
N ARG A 516 -2.60 22.99 8.04
CA ARG A 516 -3.60 21.93 8.27
C ARG A 516 -4.28 21.59 6.95
N LEU A 517 -4.50 20.31 6.72
CA LEU A 517 -5.19 19.78 5.55
C LEU A 517 -6.59 19.32 5.95
N TYR A 518 -7.59 19.66 5.15
CA TYR A 518 -8.99 19.26 5.39
C TYR A 518 -9.54 18.46 4.22
N HIS A 519 -10.38 17.47 4.51
CA HIS A 519 -11.06 16.70 3.46
C HIS A 519 -12.01 17.59 2.65
N VAL A 520 -11.97 17.45 1.31
CA VAL A 520 -13.06 17.92 0.44
C VAL A 520 -14.27 17.00 0.57
N GLY A 521 -14.03 15.68 0.64
CA GLY A 521 -15.06 14.65 0.72
C GLY A 521 -15.83 14.45 -0.60
N THR A 522 -16.90 13.65 -0.54
CA THR A 522 -17.84 13.48 -1.65
C THR A 522 -18.70 14.73 -1.88
N MET A 523 -19.35 14.82 -3.03
CA MET A 523 -20.54 15.66 -3.18
C MET A 523 -21.57 15.30 -2.08
N PRO A 524 -22.29 16.28 -1.50
CA PRO A 524 -23.32 16.01 -0.51
C PRO A 524 -24.43 15.11 -1.06
N ASP A 525 -24.88 14.14 -0.27
CA ASP A 525 -26.05 13.34 -0.60
C ASP A 525 -27.37 14.12 -0.41
N LYS A 526 -28.51 13.46 -0.63
CA LYS A 526 -29.85 14.07 -0.47
C LYS A 526 -30.16 14.54 0.96
N ARG A 527 -29.40 14.09 1.97
CA ARG A 527 -29.50 14.50 3.38
C ARG A 527 -28.44 15.56 3.74
N GLY A 528 -27.61 15.99 2.79
CA GLY A 528 -26.50 16.89 2.99
C GLY A 528 -25.24 16.22 3.55
N HIS A 529 -25.21 14.88 3.61
CA HIS A 529 -24.05 14.17 4.15
C HIS A 529 -22.89 14.14 3.15
N ILE A 530 -21.70 14.49 3.63
CA ILE A 530 -20.43 14.35 2.91
C ILE A 530 -19.68 13.17 3.53
N TYR A 531 -19.02 12.35 2.71
CA TYR A 531 -18.20 11.24 3.18
C TYR A 531 -16.73 11.46 2.80
N VAL A 532 -15.82 11.05 3.68
CA VAL A 532 -14.40 10.91 3.28
C VAL A 532 -14.30 9.84 2.20
N ASN A 533 -13.48 10.12 1.20
CA ASN A 533 -13.08 9.15 0.19
C ASN A 533 -11.57 9.26 -0.09
N ASP A 534 -10.99 8.16 -0.55
CA ASP A 534 -9.70 8.17 -1.23
C ASP A 534 -9.85 7.74 -2.69
N LEU A 535 -8.88 8.15 -3.48
CA LEU A 535 -8.68 7.75 -4.86
C LEU A 535 -7.43 6.86 -4.91
N ARG A 536 -7.57 5.62 -5.40
CA ARG A 536 -6.42 4.77 -5.72
C ARG A 536 -6.07 4.92 -7.20
N MET A 537 -4.98 5.62 -7.48
CA MET A 537 -4.38 5.74 -8.81
C MET A 537 -3.29 4.68 -8.97
N MET A 538 -3.42 3.78 -9.94
CA MET A 538 -2.42 2.77 -10.27
C MET A 538 -1.69 3.14 -11.56
N VAL A 539 -0.36 3.03 -11.55
CA VAL A 539 0.50 3.32 -12.70
C VAL A 539 1.44 2.16 -13.00
N SER A 540 1.85 2.04 -14.27
CA SER A 540 2.88 1.11 -14.71
C SER A 540 3.92 1.82 -15.57
N GLY A 541 5.19 1.68 -15.18
CA GLY A 541 6.34 2.17 -15.92
C GLY A 541 6.78 1.17 -17.00
N GLY A 542 7.06 1.69 -18.19
CA GLY A 542 7.57 0.94 -19.34
C GLY A 542 8.62 1.75 -20.12
N THR A 543 9.02 1.26 -21.30
CA THR A 543 10.03 1.90 -22.16
C THR A 543 9.66 3.30 -22.66
N ASP A 544 8.37 3.63 -22.63
CA ASP A 544 7.80 4.93 -22.96
C ASP A 544 7.52 5.81 -21.73
N GLY A 545 7.75 5.34 -20.49
CA GLY A 545 7.50 6.07 -19.25
C GLY A 545 6.32 5.53 -18.42
N PHE A 546 5.64 6.39 -17.66
CA PHE A 546 4.45 6.02 -16.88
C PHE A 546 3.15 6.14 -17.69
N VAL A 547 2.22 5.21 -17.44
CA VAL A 547 0.81 5.28 -17.87
C VAL A 547 -0.12 4.86 -16.72
N PRO A 548 -1.36 5.38 -16.63
CA PRO A 548 -2.36 4.86 -15.70
C PRO A 548 -2.81 3.46 -16.14
N VAL A 549 -2.93 2.53 -15.19
CA VAL A 549 -3.34 1.13 -15.44
C VAL A 549 -4.52 0.66 -14.59
N GLY A 550 -5.00 1.49 -13.66
CA GLY A 550 -6.12 1.18 -12.78
C GLY A 550 -6.54 2.41 -11.99
N LEU A 551 -7.85 2.59 -11.77
CA LEU A 551 -8.37 3.73 -11.02
C LEU A 551 -9.72 3.37 -10.40
N TYR A 552 -9.84 3.57 -9.10
CA TYR A 552 -11.08 3.44 -8.35
C TYR A 552 -11.01 4.23 -7.04
N ALA A 553 -12.15 4.45 -6.39
CA ALA A 553 -12.23 5.18 -5.13
C ALA A 553 -12.87 4.33 -4.02
N ARG A 554 -12.63 4.71 -2.78
CA ARG A 554 -13.18 4.03 -1.60
C ARG A 554 -13.74 5.05 -0.63
N ARG A 555 -14.95 4.81 -0.14
CA ARG A 555 -15.67 5.71 0.80
C ARG A 555 -15.53 5.22 2.24
N ALA A 556 -15.51 6.15 3.19
CA ALA A 556 -15.68 5.84 4.61
C ALA A 556 -17.06 5.23 4.92
N ARG A 557 -17.21 4.62 6.11
CA ARG A 557 -18.47 3.97 6.55
C ARG A 557 -19.50 5.02 6.96
N ALA A 558 -19.12 5.91 7.86
CA ALA A 558 -19.94 7.00 8.37
C ALA A 558 -19.71 8.30 7.58
N PRO A 559 -20.68 9.22 7.56
CA PRO A 559 -20.47 10.55 7.01
C PRO A 559 -19.53 11.38 7.90
N LEU A 560 -18.81 12.31 7.30
CA LEU A 560 -17.95 13.25 8.00
C LEU A 560 -18.79 14.31 8.70
N SER A 561 -18.89 14.21 10.02
CA SER A 561 -19.72 15.07 10.86
C SER A 561 -18.95 16.24 11.47
N LYS A 562 -19.67 17.16 12.13
CA LYS A 562 -19.11 18.39 12.72
C LYS A 562 -18.20 18.14 13.92
N GLU A 563 -18.28 16.96 14.51
CA GLU A 563 -17.52 16.54 15.67
C GLU A 563 -16.84 15.17 15.39
N PRO A 564 -15.70 14.86 16.01
CA PRO A 564 -15.04 13.58 15.79
C PRO A 564 -15.81 12.38 16.36
N GLY A 565 -16.63 12.60 17.40
CA GLY A 565 -17.25 11.52 18.16
C GLY A 565 -16.22 10.65 18.89
N ASN A 566 -16.63 9.43 19.28
CA ASN A 566 -15.77 8.49 20.01
C ASN A 566 -15.10 7.44 19.10
N ASN A 567 -15.43 7.43 17.80
CA ASN A 567 -14.84 6.53 16.81
C ASN A 567 -14.60 7.28 15.49
N SER A 568 -13.50 8.02 15.42
CA SER A 568 -13.11 8.78 14.24
C SER A 568 -12.81 7.90 13.02
N TRP A 569 -12.46 6.63 13.24
CA TRP A 569 -12.11 5.69 12.16
C TRP A 569 -13.30 5.37 11.24
N GLU A 570 -14.54 5.38 11.74
CA GLU A 570 -15.70 5.17 10.88
C GLU A 570 -15.93 6.33 9.88
N GLN A 571 -15.58 7.55 10.27
CA GLN A 571 -15.73 8.77 9.46
C GLN A 571 -14.55 8.99 8.50
N LEU A 572 -13.35 8.52 8.85
CA LEU A 572 -12.10 8.78 8.11
C LEU A 572 -11.54 7.53 7.39
N GLY A 573 -11.85 6.32 7.87
CA GLY A 573 -11.28 5.06 7.40
C GLY A 573 -11.90 4.56 6.10
N THR A 574 -11.10 4.56 5.02
CA THR A 574 -11.51 4.18 3.66
C THR A 574 -11.11 2.76 3.25
N ASN A 575 -10.42 2.00 4.12
CA ASN A 575 -10.08 0.60 3.84
C ASN A 575 -11.34 -0.25 3.63
N LEU A 576 -11.35 -1.13 2.63
CA LEU A 576 -12.47 -2.06 2.42
C LEU A 576 -12.32 -3.37 3.20
N SER A 577 -11.10 -3.71 3.63
CA SER A 577 -10.82 -4.97 4.33
C SER A 577 -11.32 -4.94 5.77
N VAL A 578 -12.13 -5.93 6.12
CA VAL A 578 -12.63 -6.18 7.48
C VAL A 578 -11.91 -7.42 8.03
N LYS A 579 -11.29 -7.33 9.21
CA LYS A 579 -10.69 -8.48 9.90
C LYS A 579 -11.80 -9.27 10.60
N LEU A 580 -11.94 -10.55 10.27
CA LEU A 580 -12.91 -11.46 10.89
C LEU A 580 -12.28 -12.40 11.93
N GLY A 581 -10.95 -12.44 12.01
CA GLY A 581 -10.17 -13.28 12.92
C GLY A 581 -8.68 -13.23 12.57
N GLU A 582 -7.84 -14.02 13.25
CA GLU A 582 -6.44 -14.15 12.86
C GLU A 582 -6.32 -14.69 11.43
N GLY A 583 -5.56 -13.99 10.58
CA GLY A 583 -5.41 -14.29 9.16
C GLY A 583 -6.70 -14.30 8.30
N LEU A 584 -7.87 -13.92 8.84
CA LEU A 584 -9.18 -14.02 8.17
C LEU A 584 -9.75 -12.64 7.83
N PHE A 585 -10.16 -12.46 6.57
CA PHE A 585 -10.56 -11.17 6.02
C PHE A 585 -11.80 -11.26 5.13
N SER A 586 -12.70 -10.28 5.28
CA SER A 586 -13.78 -9.97 4.34
C SER A 586 -13.52 -8.60 3.67
N SER A 587 -14.40 -8.21 2.75
CA SER A 587 -14.31 -6.95 2.00
C SER A 587 -15.67 -6.29 1.81
N GLU A 588 -15.77 -5.03 2.24
CA GLU A 588 -16.94 -4.16 2.10
C GLU A 588 -17.01 -3.54 0.69
N SER A 589 -17.40 -4.39 -0.27
CA SER A 589 -17.46 -4.05 -1.71
C SER A 589 -18.56 -3.03 -2.07
N GLU A 590 -19.48 -2.75 -1.18
CA GLU A 590 -20.51 -1.71 -1.30
C GLU A 590 -19.96 -0.29 -1.09
N ARG A 591 -18.86 -0.14 -0.34
CA ARG A 591 -18.11 1.12 -0.20
C ARG A 591 -17.10 1.37 -1.32
N LEU A 592 -16.96 0.43 -2.25
CA LEU A 592 -16.21 0.61 -3.50
C LEU A 592 -16.99 1.54 -4.43
N MET A 593 -16.35 2.65 -4.82
CA MET A 593 -16.85 3.62 -5.78
C MET A 593 -16.09 3.45 -7.10
N LEU A 594 -16.82 3.03 -8.14
CA LEU A 594 -16.23 2.76 -9.45
C LEU A 594 -15.97 4.06 -10.22
N MET A 595 -15.08 4.01 -11.21
CA MET A 595 -14.87 5.13 -12.15
C MET A 595 -15.90 5.12 -13.28
N ASP A 596 -17.15 4.82 -12.94
CA ASP A 596 -18.25 4.65 -13.87
C ASP A 596 -19.16 5.89 -13.94
N ARG A 597 -20.19 5.84 -14.78
CA ARG A 597 -21.15 6.96 -14.95
C ARG A 597 -21.92 7.34 -13.69
N LYS A 598 -22.04 6.43 -12.72
CA LYS A 598 -22.87 6.56 -11.52
C LYS A 598 -22.07 7.11 -10.34
N ASP A 599 -20.95 6.47 -10.03
CA ASP A 599 -20.19 6.70 -8.81
C ASP A 599 -19.20 7.87 -8.97
N PHE A 600 -18.62 8.09 -10.15
CA PHE A 600 -17.60 9.15 -10.38
C PHE A 600 -18.10 10.56 -10.03
N ASN A 601 -19.33 10.90 -10.44
CA ASN A 601 -19.92 12.23 -10.19
C ASN A 601 -20.18 12.50 -8.69
N VAL A 602 -20.23 11.45 -7.85
CA VAL A 602 -20.38 11.58 -6.39
C VAL A 602 -19.04 11.93 -5.73
N LEU A 603 -17.90 11.61 -6.34
CA LEU A 603 -16.57 11.86 -5.76
C LEU A 603 -16.18 13.35 -5.69
N GLY A 604 -16.84 14.22 -6.47
CA GLY A 604 -16.48 15.64 -6.55
C GLY A 604 -15.12 15.90 -7.20
N LEU A 605 -14.62 14.96 -8.02
CA LEU A 605 -13.36 15.05 -8.75
C LEU A 605 -13.56 15.54 -10.18
N SER A 606 -12.65 16.39 -10.65
CA SER A 606 -12.55 16.87 -12.02
C SER A 606 -11.52 16.09 -12.83
N LEU A 607 -11.45 16.35 -14.14
CA LEU A 607 -10.37 15.86 -15.00
C LEU A 607 -8.99 16.30 -14.49
N ASP A 608 -8.88 17.52 -13.99
CA ASP A 608 -7.61 18.10 -13.60
C ASP A 608 -7.13 17.54 -12.24
N ASP A 609 -8.05 17.14 -11.35
CA ASP A 609 -7.72 16.38 -10.14
C ASP A 609 -7.21 14.96 -10.46
N LEU A 610 -7.69 14.33 -11.54
CA LEU A 610 -7.14 13.04 -12.01
C LEU A 610 -5.74 13.19 -12.58
N ILE A 611 -5.47 14.29 -13.29
CA ILE A 611 -4.13 14.63 -13.78
C ILE A 611 -3.20 14.91 -12.59
N ASP A 612 -3.66 15.65 -11.59
CA ASP A 612 -2.92 15.94 -10.35
C ASP A 612 -2.56 14.63 -9.61
N ALA A 613 -3.54 13.75 -9.41
CA ALA A 613 -3.35 12.45 -8.80
C ALA A 613 -2.36 11.56 -9.56
N PHE A 614 -2.36 11.62 -10.90
CA PHE A 614 -1.42 10.88 -11.73
C PHE A 614 0.02 11.40 -11.59
N VAL A 615 0.21 12.73 -11.59
CA VAL A 615 1.53 13.34 -11.39
C VAL A 615 2.08 12.98 -10.01
N GLU A 616 1.31 13.19 -8.94
CA GLU A 616 1.68 12.76 -7.57
C GLU A 616 2.09 11.29 -7.51
N THR A 617 1.31 10.42 -8.15
CA THR A 617 1.59 8.98 -8.19
C THR A 617 2.92 8.69 -8.90
N CYS A 618 3.19 9.35 -10.04
CA CYS A 618 4.46 9.18 -10.75
C CYS A 618 5.66 9.68 -9.95
N LEU A 619 5.54 10.82 -9.27
CA LEU A 619 6.61 11.39 -8.44
C LEU A 619 6.91 10.50 -7.23
N ALA A 620 5.88 10.05 -6.50
CA ALA A 620 6.04 9.15 -5.37
C ALA A 620 6.66 7.79 -5.77
N VAL A 621 6.26 7.25 -6.93
CA VAL A 621 6.83 6.00 -7.47
C VAL A 621 8.29 6.17 -7.89
N ARG A 622 8.64 7.29 -8.56
CA ARG A 622 10.03 7.63 -8.88
C ARG A 622 10.88 7.72 -7.61
N ALA A 623 10.40 8.42 -6.57
CA ALA A 623 11.13 8.59 -5.32
C ALA A 623 11.45 7.26 -4.64
N ILE A 624 10.47 6.35 -4.56
CA ILE A 624 10.68 5.01 -3.98
C ILE A 624 11.58 4.14 -4.87
N ASP A 625 11.48 4.25 -6.20
CA ASP A 625 12.37 3.51 -7.11
C ASP A 625 13.82 4.01 -7.01
N MET A 626 14.04 5.32 -6.84
CA MET A 626 15.37 5.89 -6.57
C MET A 626 15.92 5.45 -5.21
N MET A 627 15.09 5.40 -4.16
CA MET A 627 15.46 4.83 -2.87
C MET A 627 15.85 3.34 -3.01
N ALA A 628 15.10 2.56 -3.80
CA ALA A 628 15.43 1.16 -4.08
C ALA A 628 16.75 1.00 -4.85
N ARG A 629 17.02 1.88 -5.83
CA ARG A 629 18.30 1.94 -6.56
C ARG A 629 19.47 2.26 -5.62
N TRP A 630 19.29 3.22 -4.71
CA TRP A 630 20.31 3.58 -3.72
C TRP A 630 20.58 2.44 -2.73
N LEU A 631 19.54 1.78 -2.20
CA LEU A 631 19.66 0.59 -1.35
C LEU A 631 20.34 -0.61 -2.02
N CYS A 632 20.42 -0.61 -3.35
CA CYS A 632 21.12 -1.59 -4.17
C CYS A 632 22.39 -1.03 -4.84
N SER A 633 22.89 0.13 -4.42
CA SER A 633 24.17 0.64 -4.89
C SER A 633 25.31 -0.03 -4.13
N ASP A 634 26.28 -0.58 -4.87
CA ASP A 634 27.59 -0.88 -4.30
C ASP A 634 28.21 0.45 -3.86
N GLY A 635 28.87 0.50 -2.70
CA GLY A 635 29.35 1.76 -2.08
C GLY A 635 30.43 2.54 -2.86
N SER A 636 30.73 2.11 -4.08
CA SER A 636 31.59 2.75 -5.06
C SER A 636 30.75 3.38 -6.18
N HIS A 637 30.94 4.69 -6.40
CA HIS A 637 30.35 5.56 -7.43
C HIS A 637 29.22 6.51 -7.00
N VAL A 638 29.58 7.51 -6.18
CA VAL A 638 28.97 8.84 -6.30
C VAL A 638 29.63 9.55 -7.50
N GLY A 639 29.06 9.35 -8.68
CA GLY A 639 29.52 9.99 -9.92
C GLY A 639 28.34 10.14 -10.88
N ALA A 640 28.01 11.37 -11.25
CA ALA A 640 26.97 11.63 -12.23
C ALA A 640 27.47 11.22 -13.63
N GLY A 641 26.86 10.18 -14.20
CA GLY A 641 27.17 9.70 -15.54
C GLY A 641 26.10 8.70 -16.00
N ASP A 642 25.56 8.94 -17.20
CA ASP A 642 24.64 8.01 -17.85
C ASP A 642 25.37 6.71 -18.21
N GLY A 643 24.82 5.55 -17.81
CA GLY A 643 25.45 4.27 -18.11
C GLY A 643 24.79 3.08 -17.43
N VAL A 644 24.18 2.21 -18.23
CA VAL A 644 23.58 0.94 -17.82
C VAL A 644 24.64 0.03 -17.17
N HIS A 645 24.52 -0.18 -15.86
CA HIS A 645 25.22 -1.25 -15.14
C HIS A 645 24.24 -2.09 -14.29
N GLY A 646 24.66 -3.30 -13.93
CA GLY A 646 23.82 -4.38 -13.41
C GLY A 646 23.02 -4.01 -12.14
N ALA A 647 22.07 -4.88 -11.77
CA ALA A 647 21.35 -4.70 -10.51
C ALA A 647 22.32 -5.02 -9.36
N GLY A 648 22.86 -3.98 -8.73
CA GLY A 648 23.68 -4.13 -7.53
C GLY A 648 22.90 -4.80 -6.40
N ARG A 649 23.62 -5.39 -5.45
CA ARG A 649 23.00 -6.22 -4.40
C ARG A 649 22.39 -5.33 -3.31
N PHE A 650 21.25 -5.76 -2.78
CA PHE A 650 20.61 -5.06 -1.67
C PHE A 650 21.54 -5.04 -0.44
N SER A 651 21.85 -3.84 0.03
CA SER A 651 22.72 -3.61 1.18
C SER A 651 21.92 -3.45 2.47
N LEU A 652 21.93 -4.49 3.31
CA LEU A 652 21.26 -4.48 4.62
C LEU A 652 21.86 -3.41 5.57
N SER A 653 23.16 -3.13 5.46
CA SER A 653 23.81 -2.07 6.26
C SER A 653 23.32 -0.68 5.87
N LEU A 654 23.16 -0.43 4.57
CA LEU A 654 22.60 0.82 4.05
C LEU A 654 21.10 0.95 4.37
N PHE A 655 20.35 -0.16 4.31
CA PHE A 655 18.96 -0.17 4.78
C PHE A 655 18.84 0.16 6.28
N ARG A 656 19.72 -0.37 7.13
CA ARG A 656 19.73 -0.08 8.57
C ARG A 656 20.00 1.41 8.88
N SER A 657 20.69 2.14 8.01
CA SER A 657 20.89 3.59 8.19
C SER A 657 19.63 4.42 7.92
N VAL A 658 18.68 3.92 7.11
CA VAL A 658 17.38 4.59 6.86
C VAL A 658 16.22 3.98 7.65
N CYS A 659 16.33 2.74 8.12
CA CYS A 659 15.28 2.01 8.84
C CYS A 659 15.88 1.23 10.02
N GLY A 660 16.17 1.94 11.12
CA GLY A 660 16.71 1.37 12.36
C GLY A 660 15.64 0.70 13.24
N ASP A 661 14.96 -0.31 12.70
CA ASP A 661 13.94 -1.11 13.40
C ASP A 661 14.42 -2.57 13.43
N ASP A 662 14.88 -3.02 14.61
CA ASP A 662 15.53 -4.32 14.73
C ASP A 662 14.52 -5.48 14.61
N SER A 663 13.24 -5.26 14.92
CA SER A 663 12.17 -6.22 14.62
C SER A 663 12.02 -6.46 13.12
N LEU A 664 11.95 -5.41 12.30
CA LEU A 664 11.92 -5.58 10.83
C LEU A 664 13.22 -6.22 10.30
N ILE A 665 14.39 -5.82 10.80
CA ILE A 665 15.67 -6.35 10.35
C ILE A 665 15.76 -7.86 10.60
N ARG A 666 15.28 -8.34 11.76
CA ARG A 666 15.18 -9.78 12.06
C ARG A 666 14.29 -10.53 11.06
N GLU A 667 13.19 -9.94 10.60
CA GLU A 667 12.32 -10.56 9.58
C GLU A 667 13.00 -10.68 8.21
N ILE A 668 13.73 -9.64 7.78
CA ILE A 668 14.46 -9.63 6.50
C ILE A 668 15.59 -10.68 6.52
N VAL A 669 16.31 -10.79 7.63
CA VAL A 669 17.38 -11.78 7.82
C VAL A 669 16.78 -13.19 7.83
N ARG A 670 15.77 -13.46 8.68
CA ARG A 670 15.10 -14.77 8.75
C ARG A 670 14.53 -15.22 7.40
N GLY A 671 13.90 -14.31 6.66
CA GLY A 671 13.36 -14.59 5.32
C GLY A 671 14.43 -14.91 4.27
N SER A 672 15.68 -14.51 4.51
CA SER A 672 16.83 -14.87 3.69
C SER A 672 17.50 -16.17 4.16
N GLU A 673 17.52 -16.45 5.47
CA GLU A 673 18.20 -17.60 6.08
C GLU A 673 17.41 -18.91 6.03
N HIS A 674 16.09 -18.89 6.30
CA HIS A 674 15.21 -20.07 6.22
C HIS A 674 15.23 -20.74 4.83
N GLN A 675 15.73 -20.04 3.82
CA GLN A 675 15.78 -20.47 2.43
C GLN A 675 17.15 -21.03 2.03
N HIS A 676 18.18 -20.80 2.85
CA HIS A 676 19.43 -21.56 2.76
C HIS A 676 19.34 -22.90 3.53
N GLN A 677 18.66 -22.94 4.68
CA GLN A 677 18.61 -24.16 5.52
C GLN A 677 17.74 -25.31 4.99
N THR A 678 16.90 -25.08 3.97
CA THR A 678 16.14 -26.17 3.32
C THR A 678 16.98 -26.97 2.30
N SER A 679 18.28 -26.69 2.18
CA SER A 679 19.24 -27.51 1.41
C SER A 679 19.89 -28.61 2.26
N GLY A 680 19.14 -29.68 2.51
CA GLY A 680 19.67 -30.98 2.97
C GLY A 680 19.89 -31.11 4.48
N GLU A 681 19.47 -32.26 5.02
CA GLU A 681 19.99 -32.77 6.29
C GLU A 681 21.47 -33.17 6.14
N THR A 682 22.18 -33.33 7.26
CA THR A 682 23.61 -33.70 7.39
C THR A 682 24.65 -32.59 7.13
N ALA A 683 24.63 -31.55 7.99
CA ALA A 683 25.87 -31.01 8.54
C ALA A 683 25.90 -31.33 10.03
N ALA A 684 26.84 -32.17 10.46
CA ALA A 684 27.01 -32.51 11.87
C ALA A 684 27.47 -31.27 12.66
N SER A 685 27.06 -31.21 13.92
CA SER A 685 27.48 -30.19 14.87
C SER A 685 28.99 -30.25 15.13
N GLU A 686 29.76 -29.32 14.55
CA GLU A 686 31.08 -28.98 15.09
C GLU A 686 30.91 -27.99 16.24
N GLU A 687 31.21 -28.45 17.46
CA GLU A 687 31.25 -27.61 18.64
C GLU A 687 32.38 -26.58 18.52
N VAL A 688 32.02 -25.30 18.35
CA VAL A 688 32.99 -24.20 18.49
C VAL A 688 33.31 -24.04 19.98
N GLY A 689 34.39 -24.69 20.41
CA GLY A 689 34.89 -24.61 21.78
C GLY A 689 35.18 -23.17 22.20
N GLN A 690 34.67 -22.79 23.36
CA GLN A 690 34.95 -21.49 23.97
C GLN A 690 36.43 -21.40 24.38
N GLN A 691 37.25 -20.69 23.61
CA GLN A 691 38.55 -20.21 24.08
C GLN A 691 38.37 -18.86 24.78
N ALA A 692 38.63 -18.86 26.08
CA ALA A 692 38.63 -17.65 26.90
C ALA A 692 39.84 -16.76 26.55
N MET A 693 39.60 -15.44 26.49
CA MET A 693 40.66 -14.44 26.33
C MET A 693 41.57 -14.43 27.57
N PRO A 694 42.91 -14.43 27.44
CA PRO A 694 43.80 -14.30 28.59
C PRO A 694 43.74 -12.89 29.18
N GLY A 695 43.60 -12.80 30.50
CA GLY A 695 43.66 -11.54 31.24
C GLY A 695 45.07 -10.92 31.27
N PRO A 696 45.21 -9.63 31.60
CA PRO A 696 46.50 -8.96 31.67
C PRO A 696 47.36 -9.49 32.84
N PRO A 697 48.70 -9.47 32.70
CA PRO A 697 49.61 -9.94 33.75
C PRO A 697 49.66 -8.98 34.94
N PRO A 698 50.02 -9.47 36.15
CA PRO A 698 50.10 -8.66 37.35
C PRO A 698 51.30 -7.71 37.31
N VAL A 699 51.12 -6.52 37.89
CA VAL A 699 52.20 -5.52 38.07
C VAL A 699 52.93 -5.83 39.38
N ASP A 700 54.23 -6.15 39.29
CA ASP A 700 55.11 -6.22 40.45
C ASP A 700 55.66 -4.83 40.79
N LEU A 701 55.59 -4.45 42.06
CA LEU A 701 56.00 -3.16 42.60
C LEU A 701 57.04 -3.37 43.71
N SER A 702 58.31 -3.57 43.34
CA SER A 702 59.41 -3.48 44.32
C SER A 702 60.76 -3.06 43.72
N SER A 703 61.52 -2.29 44.52
CA SER A 703 62.84 -1.65 44.24
C SER A 703 62.85 -0.57 43.13
N LYS A 704 62.86 0.74 43.42
CA LYS A 704 63.77 1.64 44.20
C LYS A 704 65.02 2.13 43.44
N SER A 705 65.30 3.42 43.64
CA SER A 705 66.57 4.14 43.37
C SER A 705 66.77 4.58 41.91
N SER A 706 67.15 5.83 41.57
CA SER A 706 67.37 7.05 42.38
C SER A 706 67.19 8.34 41.56
N ILE A 707 66.63 9.38 42.21
CA ILE A 707 66.70 10.83 41.93
C ILE A 707 66.23 11.29 40.53
#